data_AF-A0A2H0AEV0-F1
#
_entry.id   AF-A0A2H0AEV0-F1
#
_cell.length_a   1.000
_cell.length_b   1.000
_cell.length_c   1.000
_cell.angle_alpha   90.00
_cell.angle_beta   90.00
_cell.angle_gamma   90.00
#
_symmetry.space_group_name_H-M   'P 1'
#
loop_
_entity.id
_entity.type
_entity.pdbx_description
1 polymer ?
#
loop_
_entity_poly.entity_id
_entity_poly.type
_entity_poly.pdbx_seq_one_letter_code
_entity_poly.pdbx_strand_id
1 'polypeptide(L)'
;RQLDATDKEVAVYYDPVAEATMACYGSLDANGQCTSPAAPIEDVKFLWSAADSLNKIPDGNITSNRSDINVPGDANYISATQKRNIFTWNDLNKDGIVTPGEVLPFEENKVTAFQDFGEADQAAMDKLVNWVRGQDQPSMRDRQVWSDLNNNGDDEANEWSTWRLGDVINSTPMLVSRPAENYHFLYKDKTYAEFLEHYQDRRHVIYFGGNDGMLHAVNGGFYRENLKKFCLAAKVAGSDACVENVLTDPALGAELWAYVPYNLAPHLKCLTDPNYCHKYYVDQRPRIFDVRIFTPDTDHPQGWGTVLVGGMRFGGTPVYAATDLSLGNSDKRIFSSSYFIFDITNPEKPPILLGEMTHLNGADVSGMPDAPMGYTTGIPTMVPMNTVAPTTDTPPNPPVNNSSWYLIFGNGPNDLKGNSTLKPTVFVMPMNWLTSSPHELRFPAYTLTAENQRLGDVNGEKDYGAFSLPATALCTNGRNGFVSDPITVDYELLADYKANVVYMGTVEQTAVGSPWYGEMYRLVTEERSYPVPSMNITQNFLTPKDWKVNLLIDVQRPITAAAAVGWDNTNYWVYFGTGRFFNSTIDTPDQTQQSYFGIKEPMVPVFHAQAGVTPAYCERKFSWATVEKTQATATLVDHNATPGQAGLVNVSSSVVQYNKTIPETTVTCPGCPSDLVTLLNDPATDDFTVMTNYIAGTSYTGCEKKTAGGTEDYGTDGWYRNFQVQTTEPIFAERNLGQATLLGGLLTFTTYSPMDQECQRLGNSTLYGLYYQTGTAWRTPVFGDSGLWVNNEVAYKIDLDYGLAITPNLHVGG
;
A
#
# COMPACT_ATOMS: atom_id res chain seq x y z
N ARG A 1 -10.77 9.41 28.67
CA ARG A 1 -10.08 10.65 29.09
C ARG A 1 -10.34 11.74 28.04
N GLN A 2 -10.31 13.03 28.38
CA GLN A 2 -10.41 14.15 27.41
C GLN A 2 -9.03 14.73 27.16
N LEU A 3 -8.76 15.23 25.94
CA LEU A 3 -7.62 16.11 25.69
C LEU A 3 -7.97 17.52 26.19
N ASP A 4 -7.15 18.10 27.05
CA ASP A 4 -7.30 19.47 27.56
C ASP A 4 -6.02 20.29 27.40
N ALA A 5 -6.03 21.54 27.84
CA ALA A 5 -4.89 22.46 27.69
C ALA A 5 -3.64 22.03 28.50
N THR A 6 -3.76 21.02 29.36
CA THR A 6 -2.64 20.43 30.10
C THR A 6 -2.00 19.25 29.37
N ASP A 7 -2.69 18.66 28.40
CA ASP A 7 -2.11 17.62 27.55
C ASP A 7 -1.08 18.24 26.62
N LYS A 8 0.11 17.62 26.60
CA LYS A 8 1.27 18.10 25.86
C LYS A 8 1.44 17.26 24.60
N GLU A 9 2.04 17.89 23.59
CA GLU A 9 2.61 17.16 22.47
C GLU A 9 3.66 16.17 23.00
N VAL A 10 3.66 14.96 22.45
CA VAL A 10 4.60 13.90 22.82
C VAL A 10 5.41 13.53 21.59
N ALA A 11 6.73 13.67 21.66
CA ALA A 11 7.64 13.10 20.69
C ALA A 11 8.16 11.76 21.21
N VAL A 12 8.11 10.73 20.38
CA VAL A 12 8.58 9.38 20.74
C VAL A 12 10.02 9.21 20.24
N TYR A 13 10.90 8.70 21.09
CA TYR A 13 12.31 8.40 20.75
C TYR A 13 12.76 7.12 21.44
N TYR A 14 13.79 6.46 20.90
CA TYR A 14 14.42 5.33 21.59
C TYR A 14 15.55 5.85 22.48
N ASP A 15 15.58 5.48 23.76
CA ASP A 15 16.69 5.77 24.65
C ASP A 15 17.64 4.56 24.66
N PRO A 16 18.84 4.66 24.05
CA PRO A 16 19.76 3.54 23.94
C PRO A 16 20.42 3.17 25.27
N VAL A 17 20.37 4.05 26.29
CA VAL A 17 20.89 3.76 27.64
C VAL A 17 19.85 2.98 28.45
N ALA A 18 18.57 3.34 28.32
CA ALA A 18 17.47 2.63 28.96
C ALA A 18 17.02 1.38 28.18
N GLU A 19 17.45 1.23 26.93
CA GLU A 19 16.98 0.22 25.97
C GLU A 19 15.45 0.20 25.83
N ALA A 20 14.84 1.38 25.88
CA ALA A 20 13.39 1.56 25.93
C ALA A 20 12.92 2.68 25.00
N THR A 21 11.70 2.53 24.47
CA THR A 21 11.03 3.62 23.76
C THR A 21 10.47 4.59 24.79
N MET A 22 10.84 5.86 24.66
CA MET A 22 10.50 6.94 25.58
C MET A 22 9.62 7.98 24.88
N ALA A 23 8.78 8.62 25.67
CA ALA A 23 7.89 9.69 25.31
C ALA A 23 8.38 11.01 25.92
N CYS A 24 8.85 11.91 25.08
CA CYS A 24 9.27 13.25 25.45
C CYS A 24 8.08 14.21 25.45
N TYR A 25 7.83 14.90 26.56
CA TYR A 25 6.83 15.95 26.60
C TYR A 25 7.35 17.23 25.91
N GLY A 26 7.06 17.43 24.63
CA GLY A 26 7.56 18.54 23.82
C GLY A 26 8.39 18.05 22.63
N SER A 27 9.40 18.83 22.24
CA SER A 27 10.29 18.50 21.12
C SER A 27 11.59 17.85 21.58
N LEU A 28 12.10 16.93 20.76
CA LEU A 28 13.48 16.45 20.84
C LEU A 28 14.45 17.56 20.38
N ASP A 29 15.64 17.61 20.96
CA ASP A 29 16.70 18.48 20.46
C ASP A 29 17.36 17.92 19.18
N ALA A 30 18.34 18.66 18.64
CA ALA A 30 19.06 18.28 17.43
C ALA A 30 19.84 16.95 17.54
N ASN A 31 20.05 16.43 18.76
CA ASN A 31 20.69 15.15 19.01
C ASN A 31 19.67 14.04 19.29
N GLY A 32 18.37 14.30 19.11
CA GLY A 32 17.30 13.35 19.42
C GLY A 32 17.06 13.18 20.92
N GLN A 33 17.61 14.06 21.77
CA GLN A 33 17.45 13.97 23.22
C GLN A 33 16.24 14.79 23.68
N CYS A 34 15.51 14.25 24.65
CA CYS A 34 14.38 14.95 25.23
C CYS A 34 14.83 16.16 26.06
N THR A 35 14.34 17.34 25.71
CA THR A 35 14.65 18.61 26.42
C THR A 35 13.74 18.87 27.62
N SER A 36 12.79 17.97 27.86
CA SER A 36 11.74 18.05 28.88
C SER A 36 11.68 16.74 29.66
N PRO A 37 10.79 16.59 30.66
CA PRO A 37 10.58 15.28 31.27
C PRO A 37 10.22 14.25 30.20
N ALA A 38 10.92 13.12 30.20
CA ALA A 38 10.57 11.94 29.43
C ALA A 38 9.93 10.91 30.36
N ALA A 39 9.00 10.13 29.82
CA ALA A 39 8.47 8.95 30.47
C ALA A 39 8.60 7.76 29.51
N PRO A 40 8.71 6.51 29.99
CA PRO A 40 8.55 5.35 29.13
C PRO A 40 7.26 5.42 28.30
N ILE A 41 7.27 4.86 27.09
CA ILE A 41 6.10 4.91 26.20
C ILE A 41 4.88 4.23 26.83
N GLU A 42 5.10 3.21 27.67
CA GLU A 42 4.07 2.54 28.45
C GLU A 42 3.34 3.46 29.44
N ASP A 43 3.99 4.53 29.91
CA ASP A 43 3.38 5.52 30.81
C ASP A 43 2.52 6.55 30.03
N VAL A 44 2.56 6.52 28.68
CA VAL A 44 1.73 7.38 27.85
C VAL A 44 0.29 6.89 27.86
N LYS A 45 -0.51 7.57 28.67
CA LYS A 45 -1.95 7.36 28.75
C LYS A 45 -2.66 7.65 27.42
N PHE A 46 -3.36 6.65 26.92
CA PHE A 46 -4.20 6.72 25.72
C PHE A 46 -5.63 7.23 26.03
N LEU A 47 -6.34 7.68 24.99
CA LEU A 47 -7.75 8.11 25.12
C LEU A 47 -8.70 6.93 25.34
N TRP A 48 -8.42 5.82 24.68
CA TRP A 48 -9.14 4.55 24.70
C TRP A 48 -8.21 3.44 24.21
N SER A 49 -8.53 2.18 24.56
CA SER A 49 -7.79 0.98 24.15
C SER A 49 -8.79 -0.07 23.66
N ALA A 50 -8.55 -0.61 22.46
CA ALA A 50 -9.37 -1.68 21.92
C ALA A 50 -9.19 -3.00 22.69
N ALA A 51 -7.95 -3.29 23.10
CA ALA A 51 -7.64 -4.44 23.95
C ALA A 51 -8.41 -4.35 25.27
N ASP A 52 -8.36 -3.20 25.96
CA ASP A 52 -9.09 -3.00 27.22
C ASP A 52 -10.59 -3.18 27.02
N SER A 53 -11.14 -2.63 25.93
CA SER A 53 -12.57 -2.76 25.62
C SER A 53 -12.98 -4.21 25.42
N LEU A 54 -12.14 -5.02 24.77
CA LEU A 54 -12.40 -6.44 24.55
C LEU A 54 -12.19 -7.29 25.81
N ASN A 55 -11.14 -7.02 26.58
CA ASN A 55 -10.79 -7.76 27.79
C ASN A 55 -11.83 -7.53 28.91
N LYS A 56 -12.50 -6.36 28.92
CA LYS A 56 -13.58 -6.02 29.86
C LYS A 56 -14.93 -6.71 29.56
N ILE A 57 -15.07 -7.41 28.44
CA ILE A 57 -16.30 -8.15 28.13
C ILE A 57 -16.42 -9.36 29.09
N PRO A 58 -17.57 -9.55 29.78
CA PRO A 58 -17.77 -10.73 30.62
C PRO A 58 -17.78 -12.04 29.80
N ASP A 59 -17.24 -13.13 30.33
CA ASP A 59 -17.16 -14.42 29.60
C ASP A 59 -18.52 -14.92 29.10
N GLY A 60 -19.58 -14.76 29.90
CA GLY A 60 -20.94 -15.15 29.50
C GLY A 60 -21.49 -14.35 28.30
N ASN A 61 -20.88 -13.20 27.98
CA ASN A 61 -21.24 -12.38 26.84
C ASN A 61 -20.35 -12.63 25.61
N ILE A 62 -19.26 -13.39 25.73
CA ILE A 62 -18.36 -13.66 24.60
C ILE A 62 -18.92 -14.67 23.61
N THR A 63 -19.71 -15.64 24.07
CA THR A 63 -20.15 -16.79 23.24
C THR A 63 -21.23 -16.47 22.22
N SER A 64 -21.82 -15.27 22.25
CA SER A 64 -22.88 -14.85 21.31
C SER A 64 -22.62 -13.44 20.79
N ASN A 65 -23.06 -13.16 19.56
CA ASN A 65 -22.99 -11.84 18.99
C ASN A 65 -24.02 -10.91 19.62
N ARG A 66 -23.75 -9.62 19.47
CA ARG A 66 -24.64 -8.53 19.89
C ARG A 66 -25.83 -8.36 18.95
N SER A 67 -25.58 -8.52 17.65
CA SER A 67 -26.54 -8.33 16.57
C SER A 67 -26.40 -9.43 15.52
N ASP A 68 -27.43 -9.60 14.69
CA ASP A 68 -27.34 -10.44 13.50
C ASP A 68 -26.69 -9.64 12.36
N ILE A 69 -25.51 -10.07 11.91
CA ILE A 69 -24.76 -9.41 10.83
C ILE A 69 -25.52 -9.44 9.50
N ASN A 70 -26.43 -10.41 9.33
CA ASN A 70 -27.19 -10.61 8.10
C ASN A 70 -28.50 -9.82 8.05
N VAL A 71 -28.81 -9.03 9.09
CA VAL A 71 -30.00 -8.20 9.16
C VAL A 71 -29.62 -6.72 9.02
N PRO A 72 -29.78 -6.13 7.81
CA PRO A 72 -29.54 -4.70 7.61
C PRO A 72 -30.41 -3.86 8.57
N GLY A 73 -29.76 -2.98 9.32
CA GLY A 73 -30.46 -2.11 10.28
C GLY A 73 -30.88 -2.77 11.58
N ASP A 74 -30.26 -3.90 11.98
CA ASP A 74 -30.41 -4.44 13.34
C ASP A 74 -30.10 -3.35 14.37
N ALA A 75 -31.09 -3.04 15.21
CA ALA A 75 -31.01 -1.99 16.22
C ALA A 75 -29.93 -2.25 17.30
N ASN A 76 -29.41 -3.48 17.39
CA ASN A 76 -28.34 -3.85 18.31
C ASN A 76 -26.94 -3.73 17.70
N TYR A 77 -26.81 -3.46 16.40
CA TYR A 77 -25.50 -3.32 15.77
C TYR A 77 -24.72 -2.14 16.35
N ILE A 78 -25.26 -0.93 16.34
CA ILE A 78 -24.68 0.19 17.09
C ILE A 78 -25.24 0.16 18.51
N SER A 79 -24.46 -0.39 19.45
CA SER A 79 -24.91 -0.59 20.82
C SER A 79 -23.77 -0.49 21.83
N ALA A 80 -24.08 0.02 23.02
CA ALA A 80 -23.20 0.00 24.20
C ALA A 80 -23.06 -1.40 24.83
N THR A 81 -23.80 -2.39 24.34
CA THR A 81 -23.77 -3.76 24.89
C THR A 81 -22.39 -4.36 24.69
N GLN A 82 -21.76 -4.76 25.79
CA GLN A 82 -20.46 -5.44 25.80
C GLN A 82 -20.60 -6.89 25.31
N LYS A 83 -20.73 -7.05 23.99
CA LYS A 83 -20.73 -8.30 23.23
C LYS A 83 -20.01 -8.05 21.92
N ARG A 84 -19.34 -9.07 21.39
CA ARG A 84 -18.65 -9.01 20.09
C ARG A 84 -19.64 -9.17 18.94
N ASN A 85 -19.19 -8.87 17.72
CA ASN A 85 -19.92 -9.15 16.49
C ASN A 85 -18.94 -9.78 15.50
N ILE A 86 -18.73 -11.09 15.64
CA ILE A 86 -17.77 -11.83 14.82
C ILE A 86 -18.55 -12.67 13.82
N PHE A 87 -18.14 -12.64 12.57
CA PHE A 87 -18.72 -13.43 11.51
C PHE A 87 -17.64 -13.96 10.57
N THR A 88 -18.01 -14.94 9.77
CA THR A 88 -17.15 -15.57 8.78
C THR A 88 -17.98 -15.87 7.54
N TRP A 89 -17.31 -16.12 6.42
CA TRP A 89 -17.93 -16.78 5.29
C TRP A 89 -17.59 -18.26 5.33
N ASN A 90 -18.55 -19.12 5.07
CA ASN A 90 -18.30 -20.53 4.81
C ASN A 90 -18.91 -20.89 3.46
N ASP A 91 -18.07 -21.25 2.50
CA ASP A 91 -18.49 -21.67 1.16
C ASP A 91 -19.14 -23.07 1.21
N LEU A 92 -20.42 -23.12 1.61
CA LEU A 92 -21.15 -24.35 1.88
C LEU A 92 -21.51 -25.09 0.59
N ASN A 93 -21.77 -24.34 -0.48
CA ASN A 93 -22.12 -24.90 -1.78
C ASN A 93 -20.88 -25.16 -2.68
N LYS A 94 -19.71 -24.65 -2.29
CA LYS A 94 -18.41 -24.81 -2.96
C LYS A 94 -18.32 -24.10 -4.33
N ASP A 95 -19.09 -23.04 -4.54
CA ASP A 95 -19.05 -22.24 -5.76
C ASP A 95 -18.00 -21.11 -5.69
N GLY A 96 -17.52 -20.76 -4.49
CA GLY A 96 -16.53 -19.69 -4.27
C GLY A 96 -17.10 -18.28 -4.42
N ILE A 97 -18.42 -18.11 -4.37
CA ILE A 97 -19.14 -16.85 -4.45
C ILE A 97 -19.68 -16.52 -3.06
N VAL A 98 -19.47 -15.29 -2.60
CA VAL A 98 -20.05 -14.86 -1.33
C VAL A 98 -21.53 -14.60 -1.51
N THR A 99 -22.36 -15.36 -0.80
CA THR A 99 -23.82 -15.15 -0.75
C THR A 99 -24.31 -14.89 0.67
N PRO A 100 -25.39 -14.10 0.88
CA PRO A 100 -25.89 -13.82 2.22
C PRO A 100 -26.26 -15.05 3.07
N GLY A 101 -26.54 -16.19 2.43
CA GLY A 101 -26.83 -17.45 3.13
C GLY A 101 -25.60 -18.17 3.68
N GLU A 102 -24.40 -17.76 3.27
CA GLU A 102 -23.11 -18.38 3.60
C GLU A 102 -22.24 -17.49 4.47
N VAL A 103 -22.65 -16.24 4.67
CA VAL A 103 -22.09 -15.37 5.71
C VAL A 103 -22.75 -15.76 7.03
N LEU A 104 -21.96 -16.38 7.91
CA LEU A 104 -22.45 -16.99 9.15
C LEU A 104 -21.93 -16.20 10.35
N PRO A 105 -22.76 -15.99 11.39
CA PRO A 105 -22.27 -15.60 12.70
C PRO A 105 -21.21 -16.61 13.17
N PHE A 106 -20.06 -16.12 13.62
CA PHE A 106 -18.96 -16.96 14.10
C PHE A 106 -19.25 -17.41 15.54
N GLU A 107 -20.31 -18.18 15.73
CA GLU A 107 -20.82 -18.63 17.02
C GLU A 107 -20.93 -20.16 17.07
N GLU A 108 -20.94 -20.70 18.28
CA GLU A 108 -21.23 -22.10 18.54
C GLU A 108 -22.54 -22.54 17.85
N ASN A 109 -22.53 -23.71 17.23
CA ASN A 109 -23.62 -24.27 16.43
C ASN A 109 -24.11 -23.42 15.24
N LYS A 110 -23.48 -22.29 14.92
CA LYS A 110 -23.81 -21.46 13.73
C LYS A 110 -22.85 -21.69 12.58
N VAL A 111 -21.56 -21.85 12.87
CA VAL A 111 -20.57 -22.26 11.89
C VAL A 111 -20.68 -23.77 11.67
N THR A 112 -20.99 -24.15 10.43
CA THR A 112 -21.14 -25.55 10.00
C THR A 112 -19.94 -25.98 9.14
N ALA A 113 -19.84 -27.26 8.76
CA ALA A 113 -18.70 -27.82 8.01
C ALA A 113 -17.39 -27.91 8.81
N PHE A 114 -17.44 -28.57 9.97
CA PHE A 114 -16.31 -28.67 10.89
C PHE A 114 -15.01 -29.24 10.30
N GLN A 115 -15.13 -30.03 9.23
CA GLN A 115 -13.99 -30.60 8.54
C GLN A 115 -13.15 -29.54 7.80
N ASP A 116 -13.75 -28.43 7.37
CA ASP A 116 -13.03 -27.32 6.71
C ASP A 116 -12.09 -26.60 7.70
N PHE A 117 -12.34 -26.70 9.00
CA PHE A 117 -11.44 -26.20 10.05
C PHE A 117 -10.45 -27.28 10.54
N GLY A 118 -10.53 -28.48 9.95
CA GLY A 118 -9.74 -29.63 10.36
C GLY A 118 -10.09 -30.15 11.75
N GLU A 119 -11.34 -29.97 12.18
CA GLU A 119 -11.89 -30.53 13.42
C GLU A 119 -12.57 -31.88 13.18
N ALA A 120 -12.70 -32.68 14.25
CA ALA A 120 -13.22 -34.05 14.16
C ALA A 120 -14.77 -34.12 14.15
N ASP A 121 -15.41 -33.18 14.84
CA ASP A 121 -16.86 -33.08 14.98
C ASP A 121 -17.29 -31.65 15.35
N GLN A 122 -18.59 -31.41 15.40
CA GLN A 122 -19.15 -30.09 15.75
C GLN A 122 -18.82 -29.67 17.19
N ALA A 123 -18.71 -30.62 18.14
CA ALA A 123 -18.40 -30.26 19.52
C ALA A 123 -16.95 -29.77 19.68
N ALA A 124 -16.02 -30.31 18.89
CA ALA A 124 -14.66 -29.80 18.80
C ALA A 124 -14.62 -28.42 18.13
N MET A 125 -15.40 -28.21 17.06
CA MET A 125 -15.58 -26.89 16.44
C MET A 125 -16.08 -25.86 17.43
N ASP A 126 -17.15 -26.17 18.18
CA ASP A 126 -17.78 -25.19 19.06
C ASP A 126 -16.80 -24.72 20.15
N LYS A 127 -15.93 -25.62 20.64
CA LYS A 127 -14.81 -25.25 21.53
C LYS A 127 -13.81 -24.34 20.83
N LEU A 128 -13.40 -24.67 19.60
CA LEU A 128 -12.50 -23.84 18.80
C LEU A 128 -13.09 -22.43 18.60
N VAL A 129 -14.35 -22.34 18.18
CA VAL A 129 -15.07 -21.07 17.99
C VAL A 129 -15.08 -20.28 19.29
N ASN A 130 -15.51 -20.89 20.41
CA ASN A 130 -15.53 -20.21 21.71
C ASN A 130 -14.14 -19.72 22.14
N TRP A 131 -13.09 -20.50 21.91
CA TRP A 131 -11.71 -20.08 22.18
C TRP A 131 -11.27 -18.90 21.32
N VAL A 132 -11.55 -18.92 20.01
CA VAL A 132 -11.19 -17.83 19.08
C VAL A 132 -11.96 -16.54 19.44
N ARG A 133 -13.22 -16.66 19.86
CA ARG A 133 -14.02 -15.54 20.37
C ARG A 133 -13.46 -14.94 21.66
N GLY A 134 -12.66 -15.70 22.42
CA GLY A 134 -11.96 -15.25 23.62
C GLY A 134 -12.50 -15.85 24.93
N GLN A 135 -13.09 -17.04 24.89
CA GLN A 135 -13.46 -17.83 26.08
C GLN A 135 -12.51 -19.02 26.23
N ASP A 136 -11.74 -19.05 27.33
CA ASP A 136 -10.82 -20.16 27.62
C ASP A 136 -11.53 -21.52 27.64
N GLN A 137 -10.88 -22.53 27.05
CA GLN A 137 -11.41 -23.89 26.94
C GLN A 137 -10.47 -24.89 27.62
N PRO A 138 -10.99 -25.94 28.28
CA PRO A 138 -10.16 -26.99 28.85
C PRO A 138 -9.23 -27.63 27.80
N SER A 139 -7.96 -27.82 28.17
CA SER A 139 -6.91 -28.44 27.33
C SER A 139 -6.46 -27.62 26.11
N MET A 140 -6.99 -26.41 25.93
CA MET A 140 -6.48 -25.43 24.96
C MET A 140 -5.52 -24.46 25.66
N ARG A 141 -4.74 -23.72 24.88
CA ARG A 141 -3.87 -22.64 25.33
C ARG A 141 -4.65 -21.63 26.18
N ASP A 142 -4.07 -21.21 27.28
CA ASP A 142 -4.64 -20.18 28.14
C ASP A 142 -4.43 -18.77 27.56
N ARG A 143 -5.45 -17.91 27.66
CA ARG A 143 -5.39 -16.48 27.32
C ARG A 143 -5.19 -15.57 28.53
N GLN A 144 -5.05 -16.12 29.74
CA GLN A 144 -4.76 -15.35 30.94
C GLN A 144 -3.39 -14.67 30.86
N VAL A 145 -3.36 -13.36 31.05
CA VAL A 145 -2.14 -12.56 31.21
C VAL A 145 -2.22 -11.75 32.50
N TRP A 146 -1.06 -11.47 33.08
CA TRP A 146 -0.94 -10.56 34.22
C TRP A 146 -0.91 -9.12 33.69
N SER A 147 -1.93 -8.32 33.99
CA SER A 147 -2.08 -6.97 33.39
C SER A 147 -2.74 -5.95 34.33
N ASP A 148 -2.20 -4.73 34.38
CA ASP A 148 -2.85 -3.56 34.99
C ASP A 148 -3.91 -2.97 34.03
N LEU A 149 -5.15 -3.50 34.06
CA LEU A 149 -6.25 -3.05 33.19
C LEU A 149 -6.81 -1.66 33.55
N ASN A 150 -6.41 -1.08 34.68
CA ASN A 150 -6.87 0.23 35.12
C ASN A 150 -5.79 1.33 34.93
N ASN A 151 -4.56 0.90 34.61
CA ASN A 151 -3.39 1.73 34.31
C ASN A 151 -3.14 2.79 35.40
N ASN A 152 -3.31 2.39 36.66
CA ASN A 152 -3.08 3.23 37.83
C ASN A 152 -1.64 3.09 38.37
N GLY A 153 -0.86 2.13 37.86
CA GLY A 153 0.53 1.93 38.22
C GLY A 153 0.73 1.35 39.63
N ASP A 154 -0.30 0.76 40.23
CA ASP A 154 -0.16 -0.03 41.45
C ASP A 154 -0.03 -1.53 41.14
N ASP A 155 0.95 -2.19 41.77
CA ASP A 155 1.12 -3.64 41.62
C ASP A 155 0.00 -4.44 42.32
N GLU A 156 -0.78 -3.77 43.18
CA GLU A 156 -1.84 -4.37 44.00
C GLU A 156 -3.17 -4.57 43.23
N ALA A 157 -3.41 -3.85 42.12
CA ALA A 157 -4.58 -4.04 41.24
C ALA A 157 -4.27 -4.83 39.96
N ASN A 158 -3.05 -5.35 39.81
CA ASN A 158 -2.76 -6.33 38.77
C ASN A 158 -3.57 -7.61 39.02
N GLU A 159 -4.47 -7.92 38.09
CA GLU A 159 -5.27 -9.14 38.13
C GLU A 159 -4.97 -9.99 36.89
N TRP A 160 -5.12 -11.31 37.03
CA TRP A 160 -5.18 -12.19 35.87
C TRP A 160 -6.40 -11.81 35.03
N SER A 161 -6.17 -11.47 33.77
CA SER A 161 -7.23 -11.14 32.84
C SER A 161 -7.08 -11.88 31.53
N THR A 162 -8.21 -12.21 30.91
CA THR A 162 -8.24 -12.84 29.59
C THR A 162 -7.86 -11.81 28.52
N TRP A 163 -6.75 -12.02 27.83
CA TRP A 163 -6.33 -11.21 26.69
C TRP A 163 -7.02 -11.70 25.40
N ARG A 164 -7.90 -10.89 24.84
CA ARG A 164 -8.77 -11.28 23.72
C ARG A 164 -8.27 -10.79 22.37
N LEU A 165 -7.59 -9.64 22.32
CA LEU A 165 -7.07 -9.07 21.08
C LEU A 165 -5.76 -9.74 20.67
N GLY A 166 -5.65 -10.20 19.42
CA GLY A 166 -4.40 -10.72 18.87
C GLY A 166 -3.32 -9.65 18.67
N ASP A 167 -2.08 -10.09 18.47
CA ASP A 167 -0.97 -9.20 18.16
C ASP A 167 -1.16 -8.54 16.79
N VAL A 168 -0.89 -7.23 16.70
CA VAL A 168 -0.90 -6.46 15.45
C VAL A 168 0.55 -6.17 15.08
N ILE A 169 1.08 -6.86 14.07
CA ILE A 169 2.51 -6.79 13.72
C ILE A 169 2.74 -5.94 12.48
N ASN A 170 2.25 -6.37 11.31
CA ASN A 170 2.45 -5.65 10.04
C ASN A 170 1.18 -4.95 9.54
N SER A 171 0.02 -5.23 10.16
CA SER A 171 -1.24 -4.59 9.78
C SER A 171 -1.33 -3.19 10.36
N THR A 172 -0.81 -2.21 9.64
CA THR A 172 -0.96 -0.80 10.02
C THR A 172 -2.46 -0.45 10.13
N PRO A 173 -2.93 0.07 11.27
CA PRO A 173 -4.33 0.46 11.42
C PRO A 173 -4.75 1.57 10.46
N MET A 174 -5.90 1.39 9.81
CA MET A 174 -6.44 2.31 8.83
C MET A 174 -7.69 3.01 9.34
N LEU A 175 -7.63 4.33 9.44
CA LEU A 175 -8.77 5.16 9.80
C LEU A 175 -9.64 5.46 8.57
N VAL A 176 -10.92 5.14 8.65
CA VAL A 176 -11.95 5.58 7.72
C VAL A 176 -12.83 6.61 8.42
N SER A 177 -12.89 7.80 7.85
CA SER A 177 -13.70 8.94 8.32
C SER A 177 -14.33 9.58 7.08
N ARG A 178 -14.39 10.92 6.95
CA ARG A 178 -14.85 11.56 5.70
C ARG A 178 -14.22 10.94 4.44
N PRO A 179 -14.95 10.82 3.31
CA PRO A 179 -14.37 10.35 2.04
C PRO A 179 -13.09 11.13 1.68
N ALA A 180 -12.05 10.41 1.25
CA ALA A 180 -10.67 10.93 1.23
C ALA A 180 -10.10 11.15 -0.18
N GLU A 181 -10.72 10.56 -1.20
CA GLU A 181 -10.18 10.54 -2.58
C GLU A 181 -10.36 11.87 -3.33
N ASN A 182 -11.26 12.75 -2.86
CA ASN A 182 -11.43 14.11 -3.39
C ASN A 182 -11.68 14.19 -4.92
N TYR A 183 -12.39 13.23 -5.52
CA TYR A 183 -12.71 13.25 -6.96
C TYR A 183 -13.41 14.54 -7.41
N HIS A 184 -14.20 15.16 -6.53
CA HIS A 184 -14.85 16.45 -6.80
C HIS A 184 -13.85 17.62 -6.99
N PHE A 185 -12.69 17.57 -6.36
CA PHE A 185 -11.65 18.59 -6.48
C PHE A 185 -10.71 18.28 -7.64
N LEU A 186 -10.22 17.03 -7.72
CA LEU A 186 -9.27 16.58 -8.74
C LEU A 186 -9.90 16.55 -10.13
N TYR A 187 -11.12 16.01 -10.23
CA TYR A 187 -11.77 15.68 -11.50
C TYR A 187 -13.04 16.47 -11.77
N LYS A 188 -13.43 17.37 -10.87
CA LYS A 188 -14.67 18.16 -10.94
C LYS A 188 -15.93 17.27 -10.98
N ASP A 189 -15.85 16.06 -10.42
CA ASP A 189 -16.99 15.15 -10.35
C ASP A 189 -17.97 15.60 -9.24
N LYS A 190 -19.10 16.17 -9.67
CA LYS A 190 -20.16 16.60 -8.75
C LYS A 190 -20.87 15.43 -8.06
N THR A 191 -20.91 14.24 -8.67
CA THR A 191 -21.55 13.07 -8.06
C THR A 191 -20.77 12.59 -6.84
N TYR A 192 -19.43 12.71 -6.86
CA TYR A 192 -18.61 12.46 -5.68
C TYR A 192 -18.78 13.56 -4.63
N ALA A 193 -19.06 14.81 -5.02
CA ALA A 193 -19.36 15.87 -4.06
C ALA A 193 -20.62 15.56 -3.24
N GLU A 194 -21.65 14.97 -3.87
CA GLU A 194 -22.87 14.50 -3.17
C GLU A 194 -22.54 13.35 -2.19
N PHE A 195 -21.68 12.41 -2.58
CA PHE A 195 -21.20 11.34 -1.70
C PHE A 195 -20.39 11.87 -0.52
N LEU A 196 -19.47 12.82 -0.78
CA LEU A 196 -18.69 13.50 0.25
C LEU A 196 -19.61 14.25 1.23
N GLU A 197 -20.58 15.02 0.75
CA GLU A 197 -21.52 15.75 1.60
C GLU A 197 -22.35 14.80 2.47
N HIS A 198 -22.77 13.66 1.92
CA HIS A 198 -23.51 12.64 2.68
C HIS A 198 -22.67 12.03 3.82
N TYR A 199 -21.40 11.75 3.58
CA TYR A 199 -20.52 11.02 4.51
C TYR A 199 -19.46 11.88 5.20
N GLN A 200 -19.49 13.21 5.07
CA GLN A 200 -18.50 14.11 5.69
C GLN A 200 -18.41 13.97 7.21
N ASP A 201 -19.53 13.66 7.86
CA ASP A 201 -19.67 13.53 9.32
C ASP A 201 -19.84 12.06 9.77
N ARG A 202 -19.49 11.08 8.92
CA ARG A 202 -19.63 9.66 9.28
C ARG A 202 -18.74 9.26 10.44
N ARG A 203 -19.15 8.23 11.19
CA ARG A 203 -18.37 7.69 12.31
C ARG A 203 -16.98 7.29 11.84
N HIS A 204 -15.99 7.64 12.65
CA HIS A 204 -14.62 7.22 12.47
C HIS A 204 -14.49 5.76 12.87
N VAL A 205 -13.99 4.92 11.97
CA VAL A 205 -13.74 3.49 12.24
C VAL A 205 -12.30 3.17 11.90
N ILE A 206 -11.63 2.45 12.79
CA ILE A 206 -10.25 2.00 12.62
C ILE A 206 -10.27 0.52 12.26
N TYR A 207 -9.67 0.16 11.12
CA TYR A 207 -9.59 -1.21 10.64
C TYR A 207 -8.16 -1.73 10.70
N PHE A 208 -7.98 -2.94 11.22
CA PHE A 208 -6.68 -3.60 11.26
C PHE A 208 -6.84 -5.12 11.37
N GLY A 209 -5.86 -5.85 10.87
CA GLY A 209 -5.74 -7.30 11.03
C GLY A 209 -5.05 -7.66 12.34
N GLY A 210 -5.50 -8.74 12.96
CA GLY A 210 -4.91 -9.34 14.16
C GLY A 210 -4.43 -10.78 13.91
N ASN A 211 -3.38 -11.19 14.63
CA ASN A 211 -2.89 -12.57 14.65
C ASN A 211 -3.77 -13.53 15.48
N ASP A 212 -4.90 -13.05 16.02
CA ASP A 212 -6.02 -13.88 16.47
C ASP A 212 -6.89 -14.39 15.32
N GLY A 213 -6.54 -14.02 14.08
CA GLY A 213 -7.15 -14.52 12.86
C GLY A 213 -8.25 -13.65 12.28
N MET A 214 -8.38 -12.41 12.77
CA MET A 214 -9.49 -11.54 12.42
C MET A 214 -9.05 -10.21 11.81
N LEU A 215 -9.89 -9.67 10.92
CA LEU A 215 -9.95 -8.22 10.69
C LEU A 215 -10.86 -7.62 11.78
N HIS A 216 -10.39 -6.60 12.49
CA HIS A 216 -11.17 -5.86 13.48
C HIS A 216 -11.60 -4.50 12.94
N ALA A 217 -12.82 -4.07 13.32
CA ALA A 217 -13.33 -2.73 13.12
C ALA A 217 -13.62 -2.08 14.48
N VAL A 218 -12.91 -1.01 14.80
CA VAL A 218 -12.95 -0.36 16.11
C VAL A 218 -13.56 1.04 16.02
N ASN A 219 -14.47 1.35 16.93
CA ASN A 219 -15.13 2.65 17.02
C ASN A 219 -14.15 3.76 17.44
N GLY A 220 -13.89 4.70 16.54
CA GLY A 220 -13.18 5.95 16.82
C GLY A 220 -14.09 7.10 17.24
N GLY A 221 -15.42 6.93 17.17
CA GLY A 221 -16.41 7.97 17.47
C GLY A 221 -16.54 9.01 16.37
N PHE A 222 -16.91 10.23 16.73
CA PHE A 222 -17.08 11.35 15.80
C PHE A 222 -16.20 12.52 16.22
N TYR A 223 -15.26 12.93 15.37
CA TYR A 223 -14.43 14.09 15.67
C TYR A 223 -15.23 15.40 15.54
N ARG A 224 -15.06 16.29 16.51
CA ARG A 224 -15.61 17.65 16.52
C ARG A 224 -14.45 18.63 16.56
N GLU A 225 -14.18 19.27 15.43
CA GLU A 225 -13.05 20.17 15.25
C GLU A 225 -13.10 21.38 16.20
N ASN A 226 -14.28 22.01 16.34
CA ASN A 226 -14.49 23.15 17.23
C ASN A 226 -14.25 22.83 18.72
N LEU A 227 -14.42 21.55 19.11
CA LEU A 227 -14.17 21.05 20.46
C LEU A 227 -12.83 20.33 20.61
N LYS A 228 -12.12 20.07 19.50
CA LYS A 228 -10.92 19.23 19.42
C LYS A 228 -11.10 17.87 20.10
N LYS A 229 -12.24 17.22 19.88
CA LYS A 229 -12.67 16.05 20.67
C LYS A 229 -13.43 15.00 19.87
N PHE A 230 -13.25 13.74 20.26
CA PHE A 230 -14.08 12.62 19.79
C PHE A 230 -15.32 12.43 20.67
N CYS A 231 -16.49 12.42 20.04
CA CYS A 231 -17.80 12.19 20.66
C CYS A 231 -18.30 10.77 20.37
N LEU A 232 -19.15 10.23 21.24
CA LEU A 232 -19.70 8.88 21.05
C LEU A 232 -20.80 8.83 19.99
N ALA A 233 -21.56 9.93 19.86
CA ALA A 233 -22.72 10.03 18.97
C ALA A 233 -22.55 11.10 17.88
N ALA A 234 -23.33 10.94 16.81
CA ALA A 234 -23.39 11.86 15.68
C ALA A 234 -23.87 13.28 16.10
N LYS A 235 -23.61 14.28 15.27
CA LYS A 235 -23.95 15.67 15.58
C LYS A 235 -25.47 15.84 15.53
N VAL A 236 -26.04 16.43 16.57
CA VAL A 236 -27.47 16.82 16.58
C VAL A 236 -27.60 18.22 16.00
N ALA A 237 -28.50 18.40 15.03
CA ALA A 237 -28.74 19.71 14.40
C ALA A 237 -29.06 20.79 15.44
N GLY A 238 -28.36 21.92 15.37
CA GLY A 238 -28.53 23.05 16.30
C GLY A 238 -27.82 22.90 17.65
N SER A 239 -27.02 21.85 17.85
CA SER A 239 -26.20 21.66 19.05
C SER A 239 -24.76 21.34 18.67
N ASP A 240 -23.81 22.04 19.29
CA ASP A 240 -22.39 21.69 19.22
C ASP A 240 -21.94 20.85 20.42
N ALA A 241 -22.86 20.43 21.30
CA ALA A 241 -22.51 19.63 22.47
C ALA A 241 -21.98 18.25 22.06
N CYS A 242 -20.86 17.86 22.64
CA CYS A 242 -20.34 16.50 22.54
C CYS A 242 -21.09 15.58 23.48
N VAL A 243 -21.68 14.51 22.96
CA VAL A 243 -22.31 13.51 23.82
C VAL A 243 -21.25 12.50 24.26
N GLU A 244 -20.99 12.47 25.56
CA GLU A 244 -19.86 11.74 26.16
C GLU A 244 -20.28 10.47 26.90
N ASN A 245 -21.56 10.36 27.24
CA ASN A 245 -22.14 9.22 27.95
C ASN A 245 -23.50 8.94 27.35
N VAL A 246 -23.56 8.06 26.35
CA VAL A 246 -24.83 7.49 25.88
C VAL A 246 -24.88 6.06 26.38
N LEU A 247 -25.98 5.68 27.02
CA LEU A 247 -26.22 4.28 27.41
C LEU A 247 -26.42 3.36 26.20
N THR A 248 -26.52 3.91 24.99
CA THR A 248 -26.86 3.17 23.76
C THR A 248 -25.75 3.14 22.73
N ASP A 249 -24.79 4.07 22.69
CA ASP A 249 -23.71 4.05 21.71
C ASP A 249 -22.48 3.25 22.20
N PRO A 250 -21.73 2.61 21.29
CA PRO A 250 -20.48 1.95 21.64
C PRO A 250 -19.47 2.96 22.20
N ALA A 251 -18.70 2.54 23.21
CA ALA A 251 -17.60 3.35 23.74
C ALA A 251 -16.51 3.58 22.67
N LEU A 252 -15.69 4.61 22.84
CA LEU A 252 -14.48 4.75 22.02
C LEU A 252 -13.57 3.55 22.28
N GLY A 253 -12.97 3.00 21.21
CA GLY A 253 -12.18 1.78 21.27
C GLY A 253 -13.01 0.49 21.29
N ALA A 254 -14.34 0.55 21.32
CA ALA A 254 -15.16 -0.66 21.26
C ALA A 254 -15.12 -1.30 19.86
N GLU A 255 -15.02 -2.62 19.82
CA GLU A 255 -15.13 -3.41 18.59
C GLU A 255 -16.57 -3.35 18.05
N LEU A 256 -16.75 -2.78 16.86
CA LEU A 256 -18.02 -2.76 16.16
C LEU A 256 -18.33 -4.14 15.58
N TRP A 257 -17.34 -4.75 14.94
CA TRP A 257 -17.37 -6.08 14.37
C TRP A 257 -15.96 -6.62 14.11
N ALA A 258 -15.87 -7.92 13.88
CA ALA A 258 -14.67 -8.58 13.39
C ALA A 258 -15.01 -9.68 12.37
N TYR A 259 -14.09 -9.93 11.44
CA TYR A 259 -14.25 -10.93 10.39
C TYR A 259 -13.15 -11.98 10.44
N VAL A 260 -13.53 -13.26 10.44
CA VAL A 260 -12.61 -14.40 10.32
C VAL A 260 -12.62 -14.86 8.85
N PRO A 261 -11.52 -14.72 8.09
CA PRO A 261 -11.46 -15.17 6.70
C PRO A 261 -11.68 -16.68 6.56
N TYR A 262 -12.44 -17.08 5.55
CA TYR A 262 -12.78 -18.47 5.30
C TYR A 262 -11.52 -19.31 5.03
N ASN A 263 -10.59 -18.79 4.23
CA ASN A 263 -9.36 -19.47 3.89
C ASN A 263 -8.43 -19.73 5.09
N LEU A 264 -8.70 -19.08 6.22
CA LEU A 264 -7.94 -19.25 7.44
C LEU A 264 -8.52 -20.34 8.37
N ALA A 265 -9.72 -20.84 8.07
CA ALA A 265 -10.43 -21.84 8.89
C ALA A 265 -9.55 -23.03 9.34
N PRO A 266 -8.76 -23.71 8.46
CA PRO A 266 -7.92 -24.84 8.87
C PRO A 266 -6.81 -24.49 9.87
N HIS A 267 -6.45 -23.20 9.96
CA HIS A 267 -5.32 -22.71 10.76
C HIS A 267 -5.74 -22.22 12.14
N LEU A 268 -7.03 -21.99 12.38
CA LEU A 268 -7.51 -21.42 13.65
C LEU A 268 -7.21 -22.35 14.84
N LYS A 269 -7.28 -23.67 14.65
CA LYS A 269 -6.92 -24.65 15.69
C LYS A 269 -5.47 -24.56 16.14
N CYS A 270 -4.58 -23.98 15.33
CA CYS A 270 -3.21 -23.77 15.78
C CYS A 270 -3.15 -22.75 16.91
N LEU A 271 -4.04 -21.75 16.96
CA LEU A 271 -4.07 -20.74 18.02
C LEU A 271 -4.35 -21.36 19.40
N THR A 272 -5.10 -22.47 19.42
CA THR A 272 -5.50 -23.16 20.65
C THR A 272 -4.44 -24.12 21.18
N ASP A 273 -3.32 -24.34 20.46
CA ASP A 273 -2.25 -25.24 20.88
C ASP A 273 -1.48 -24.67 22.09
N PRO A 274 -1.40 -25.38 23.23
CA PRO A 274 -0.61 -24.94 24.39
C PRO A 274 0.87 -24.68 24.08
N ASN A 275 1.43 -25.31 23.03
CA ASN A 275 2.80 -25.10 22.57
C ASN A 275 2.86 -24.18 21.33
N TYR A 276 1.89 -23.28 21.18
CA TYR A 276 1.81 -22.37 20.05
C TYR A 276 3.14 -21.63 19.79
N CYS A 277 3.67 -21.82 18.58
CA CYS A 277 4.66 -20.94 18.01
C CYS A 277 3.96 -19.87 17.19
N HIS A 278 4.41 -18.62 17.28
CA HIS A 278 3.81 -17.49 16.56
C HIS A 278 3.67 -17.76 15.06
N LYS A 279 2.47 -17.56 14.53
CA LYS A 279 2.13 -17.62 13.11
C LYS A 279 1.43 -16.34 12.70
N TYR A 280 1.65 -15.91 11.47
CA TYR A 280 0.89 -14.82 10.89
C TYR A 280 -0.50 -15.30 10.49
N TYR A 281 -1.51 -14.46 10.65
CA TYR A 281 -2.88 -14.72 10.22
C TYR A 281 -3.42 -13.59 9.33
N VAL A 282 -4.15 -12.62 9.89
CA VAL A 282 -4.58 -11.42 9.14
C VAL A 282 -3.61 -10.31 9.48
N ASP A 283 -2.67 -10.06 8.58
CA ASP A 283 -1.49 -9.23 8.90
C ASP A 283 -1.19 -8.16 7.83
N GLN A 284 -1.99 -8.09 6.75
CA GLN A 284 -1.83 -7.01 5.77
C GLN A 284 -2.48 -5.72 6.28
N ARG A 285 -1.85 -4.59 5.97
CA ARG A 285 -2.49 -3.28 6.08
C ARG A 285 -3.72 -3.26 5.16
N PRO A 286 -4.94 -3.00 5.66
CA PRO A 286 -6.12 -2.85 4.81
C PRO A 286 -5.92 -1.72 3.80
N ARG A 287 -6.47 -1.86 2.60
CA ARG A 287 -6.50 -0.79 1.59
C ARG A 287 -7.94 -0.32 1.40
N ILE A 288 -8.15 0.99 1.47
CA ILE A 288 -9.47 1.61 1.36
C ILE A 288 -9.54 2.35 0.03
N PHE A 289 -10.69 2.26 -0.65
CA PHE A 289 -10.97 2.97 -1.89
C PHE A 289 -12.39 3.53 -1.86
N ASP A 290 -12.59 4.77 -2.33
CA ASP A 290 -13.92 5.20 -2.75
C ASP A 290 -14.13 4.86 -4.24
N VAL A 291 -15.20 4.15 -4.55
CA VAL A 291 -15.47 3.59 -5.89
C VAL A 291 -16.91 3.81 -6.31
N ARG A 292 -17.13 3.91 -7.61
CA ARG A 292 -18.47 4.06 -8.20
C ARG A 292 -18.93 2.78 -8.92
N ILE A 293 -19.22 1.74 -8.13
CA ILE A 293 -19.60 0.40 -8.63
C ILE A 293 -20.97 -0.07 -8.13
N PHE A 294 -21.63 0.70 -7.27
CA PHE A 294 -22.86 0.30 -6.61
C PHE A 294 -24.08 0.79 -7.39
N THR A 295 -25.20 0.08 -7.22
CA THR A 295 -26.49 0.60 -7.67
C THR A 295 -26.86 1.78 -6.76
N PRO A 296 -27.27 2.95 -7.29
CA PRO A 296 -27.58 4.10 -6.45
C PRO A 296 -28.71 3.79 -5.46
N ASP A 297 -28.45 4.02 -4.18
CA ASP A 297 -29.40 3.88 -3.10
C ASP A 297 -29.12 4.93 -2.00
N THR A 298 -29.69 4.76 -0.80
CA THR A 298 -29.51 5.70 0.30
C THR A 298 -28.12 5.66 0.93
N ASP A 299 -27.46 4.50 0.93
CA ASP A 299 -26.09 4.33 1.42
C ASP A 299 -25.06 4.58 0.31
N HIS A 300 -25.46 4.45 -0.95
CA HIS A 300 -24.61 4.62 -2.13
C HIS A 300 -25.12 5.74 -3.04
N PRO A 301 -25.11 7.01 -2.59
CA PRO A 301 -25.59 8.12 -3.42
C PRO A 301 -24.81 8.17 -4.73
N GLN A 302 -25.53 8.25 -5.85
CA GLN A 302 -24.97 8.22 -7.20
C GLN A 302 -24.19 6.94 -7.57
N GLY A 303 -24.26 5.88 -6.74
CA GLY A 303 -23.53 4.63 -6.90
C GLY A 303 -22.11 4.63 -6.31
N TRP A 304 -21.74 5.67 -5.56
CA TRP A 304 -20.47 5.73 -4.83
C TRP A 304 -20.53 4.95 -3.52
N GLY A 305 -19.43 4.29 -3.17
CA GLY A 305 -19.26 3.64 -1.87
C GLY A 305 -17.78 3.53 -1.48
N THR A 306 -17.51 3.24 -0.22
CA THR A 306 -16.18 2.99 0.33
C THR A 306 -15.96 1.50 0.50
N VAL A 307 -14.98 0.95 -0.23
CA VAL A 307 -14.59 -0.45 -0.19
C VAL A 307 -13.29 -0.64 0.59
N LEU A 308 -13.24 -1.69 1.40
CA LEU A 308 -12.04 -2.16 2.11
C LEU A 308 -11.56 -3.46 1.46
N VAL A 309 -10.26 -3.53 1.15
CA VAL A 309 -9.57 -4.76 0.76
C VAL A 309 -8.58 -5.12 1.86
N GLY A 310 -8.81 -6.26 2.52
CA GLY A 310 -7.89 -6.83 3.49
C GLY A 310 -7.15 -8.03 2.91
N GLY A 311 -6.04 -8.40 3.54
CA GLY A 311 -5.23 -9.54 3.13
C GLY A 311 -4.49 -10.18 4.29
N MET A 312 -4.00 -11.40 4.06
CA MET A 312 -3.40 -12.25 5.09
C MET A 312 -1.86 -12.15 5.14
N ARG A 313 -1.20 -11.52 4.16
CA ARG A 313 0.28 -11.59 3.98
C ARG A 313 0.74 -13.05 4.07
N PHE A 314 1.63 -13.37 5.00
CA PHE A 314 2.17 -14.71 5.22
C PHE A 314 1.24 -15.64 6.00
N GLY A 315 0.06 -15.17 6.40
CA GLY A 315 -0.97 -16.04 6.95
C GLY A 315 -1.60 -16.93 5.88
N GLY A 316 -2.10 -18.08 6.32
CA GLY A 316 -2.77 -19.06 5.44
C GLY A 316 -1.80 -19.86 4.56
N THR A 317 -0.89 -20.63 5.18
CA THR A 317 -0.11 -21.64 4.43
C THR A 317 -1.07 -22.55 3.66
N PRO A 318 -0.82 -22.88 2.38
CA PRO A 318 -1.73 -23.70 1.59
C PRO A 318 -2.09 -25.04 2.27
N VAL A 319 -3.39 -25.29 2.43
CA VAL A 319 -3.97 -26.55 2.92
C VAL A 319 -4.91 -27.08 1.85
N TYR A 320 -4.63 -28.28 1.35
CA TYR A 320 -5.41 -28.94 0.31
C TYR A 320 -6.56 -29.74 0.94
N ALA A 321 -7.80 -29.42 0.57
CA ALA A 321 -8.99 -30.09 1.10
C ALA A 321 -8.94 -31.62 0.94
N ALA A 322 -8.54 -32.10 -0.25
CA ALA A 322 -8.47 -33.53 -0.54
C ALA A 322 -7.47 -34.30 0.34
N THR A 323 -6.24 -33.78 0.49
CA THR A 323 -5.12 -34.51 1.11
C THR A 323 -4.89 -34.16 2.56
N ASP A 324 -4.89 -32.87 2.89
CA ASP A 324 -4.49 -32.39 4.21
C ASP A 324 -5.65 -32.46 5.20
N LEU A 325 -6.87 -32.24 4.70
CA LEU A 325 -8.12 -32.38 5.47
C LEU A 325 -8.83 -33.72 5.21
N SER A 326 -8.30 -34.54 4.30
CA SER A 326 -8.85 -35.86 3.96
C SER A 326 -10.32 -35.83 3.49
N LEU A 327 -10.74 -34.77 2.78
CA LEU A 327 -12.12 -34.58 2.29
C LEU A 327 -12.42 -35.31 0.96
N GLY A 328 -11.45 -36.09 0.49
CA GLY A 328 -11.56 -36.91 -0.72
C GLY A 328 -11.14 -36.18 -2.00
N ASN A 329 -10.63 -36.94 -2.97
CA ASN A 329 -9.98 -36.41 -4.18
C ASN A 329 -10.89 -35.60 -5.11
N SER A 330 -12.21 -35.60 -4.90
CA SER A 330 -13.15 -34.75 -5.63
C SER A 330 -13.17 -33.31 -5.12
N ASP A 331 -12.74 -33.07 -3.88
CA ASP A 331 -12.65 -31.73 -3.31
C ASP A 331 -11.34 -31.07 -3.71
N LYS A 332 -11.41 -30.20 -4.70
CA LYS A 332 -10.23 -29.51 -5.25
C LYS A 332 -9.89 -28.23 -4.49
N ARG A 333 -10.65 -27.82 -3.47
CA ARG A 333 -10.43 -26.55 -2.77
C ARG A 333 -9.04 -26.51 -2.14
N ILE A 334 -8.40 -25.36 -2.22
CA ILE A 334 -7.17 -25.02 -1.52
C ILE A 334 -7.48 -23.84 -0.61
N PHE A 335 -7.24 -24.01 0.69
CA PHE A 335 -7.28 -22.93 1.67
C PHE A 335 -5.91 -22.29 1.73
N SER A 336 -5.77 -21.04 1.31
CA SER A 336 -4.49 -20.33 1.30
C SER A 336 -4.66 -18.85 1.55
N SER A 337 -3.56 -18.13 1.78
CA SER A 337 -3.53 -16.68 1.90
C SER A 337 -4.46 -16.00 0.88
N SER A 338 -5.41 -15.20 1.37
CA SER A 338 -6.49 -14.63 0.57
C SER A 338 -6.61 -13.12 0.76
N TYR A 339 -7.20 -12.47 -0.24
CA TYR A 339 -7.75 -11.13 -0.14
C TYR A 339 -9.25 -11.27 0.09
N PHE A 340 -9.79 -10.39 0.92
CA PHE A 340 -11.22 -10.29 1.16
C PHE A 340 -11.65 -8.83 1.07
N ILE A 341 -12.85 -8.60 0.56
CA ILE A 341 -13.31 -7.29 0.13
C ILE A 341 -14.66 -6.99 0.78
N PHE A 342 -14.77 -5.82 1.40
CA PHE A 342 -15.95 -5.36 2.11
C PHE A 342 -16.47 -4.04 1.55
N ASP A 343 -17.78 -3.89 1.50
CA ASP A 343 -18.43 -2.58 1.53
C ASP A 343 -18.55 -2.13 2.99
N ILE A 344 -17.91 -1.00 3.29
CA ILE A 344 -17.89 -0.35 4.61
C ILE A 344 -18.44 1.07 4.54
N THR A 345 -19.23 1.39 3.52
CA THR A 345 -19.69 2.75 3.21
C THR A 345 -20.43 3.38 4.38
N ASN A 346 -21.37 2.64 4.97
CA ASN A 346 -22.17 3.07 6.11
C ASN A 346 -21.75 2.32 7.40
N PRO A 347 -20.95 2.94 8.29
CA PRO A 347 -20.51 2.31 9.54
C PRO A 347 -21.60 2.19 10.60
N GLU A 348 -22.82 2.71 10.38
CA GLU A 348 -23.97 2.53 11.29
C GLU A 348 -24.78 1.26 10.96
N LYS A 349 -24.38 0.49 9.95
CA LYS A 349 -24.96 -0.81 9.57
C LYS A 349 -23.88 -1.89 9.54
N PRO A 350 -24.24 -3.17 9.70
CA PRO A 350 -23.31 -4.28 9.45
C PRO A 350 -22.59 -4.14 8.10
N PRO A 351 -21.27 -4.42 8.02
CA PRO A 351 -20.54 -4.43 6.76
C PRO A 351 -21.06 -5.53 5.83
N ILE A 352 -20.89 -5.35 4.52
CA ILE A 352 -21.23 -6.38 3.53
C ILE A 352 -19.94 -6.98 2.99
N LEU A 353 -19.73 -8.28 3.20
CA LEU A 353 -18.66 -9.02 2.53
C LEU A 353 -19.03 -9.16 1.05
N LEU A 354 -18.22 -8.56 0.18
CA LEU A 354 -18.44 -8.56 -1.27
C LEU A 354 -17.76 -9.74 -1.97
N GLY A 355 -16.67 -10.24 -1.41
CA GLY A 355 -15.94 -11.38 -1.96
C GLY A 355 -14.71 -11.75 -1.15
N GLU A 356 -14.34 -13.02 -1.19
CA GLU A 356 -13.06 -13.53 -0.70
C GLU A 356 -12.45 -14.46 -1.75
N MET A 357 -11.15 -14.33 -1.96
CA MET A 357 -10.39 -15.07 -2.95
C MET A 357 -10.40 -16.58 -2.65
N THR A 358 -10.63 -17.42 -3.66
CA THR A 358 -10.59 -18.88 -3.51
C THR A 358 -9.64 -19.51 -4.51
N HIS A 359 -9.25 -20.77 -4.27
CA HIS A 359 -8.33 -21.51 -5.13
C HIS A 359 -8.74 -22.96 -5.29
N LEU A 360 -8.53 -23.48 -6.49
CA LEU A 360 -8.72 -24.88 -6.84
C LEU A 360 -7.41 -25.53 -7.30
N ASN A 361 -7.19 -26.77 -6.86
CA ASN A 361 -6.14 -27.64 -7.36
C ASN A 361 -6.58 -28.26 -8.69
N GLY A 362 -6.31 -27.54 -9.78
CA GLY A 362 -6.65 -27.94 -11.15
C GLY A 362 -7.82 -27.16 -11.72
N ALA A 363 -8.45 -27.70 -12.76
CA ALA A 363 -9.52 -27.01 -13.47
C ALA A 363 -10.82 -26.90 -12.65
N ASP A 364 -11.46 -25.75 -12.77
CA ASP A 364 -12.83 -25.47 -12.33
C ASP A 364 -13.88 -26.26 -13.15
N VAL A 365 -15.16 -25.94 -12.96
CA VAL A 365 -16.27 -26.54 -13.72
C VAL A 365 -16.30 -26.12 -15.19
N SER A 366 -15.65 -25.00 -15.55
CA SER A 366 -15.52 -24.52 -16.93
C SER A 366 -14.34 -25.17 -17.69
N GLY A 367 -13.47 -25.89 -16.98
CA GLY A 367 -12.30 -26.57 -17.53
C GLY A 367 -11.03 -25.71 -17.54
N MET A 368 -11.07 -24.49 -16.97
CA MET A 368 -9.92 -23.59 -16.84
C MET A 368 -9.24 -23.79 -15.48
N PRO A 369 -7.91 -24.01 -15.43
CA PRO A 369 -7.18 -24.03 -14.17
C PRO A 369 -6.99 -22.62 -13.60
N ASP A 370 -7.07 -22.53 -12.27
CA ASP A 370 -6.72 -21.30 -11.56
C ASP A 370 -5.23 -20.99 -11.72
N ALA A 371 -4.92 -19.71 -11.89
CA ALA A 371 -3.56 -19.22 -11.85
C ALA A 371 -3.00 -19.39 -10.43
N PRO A 372 -1.78 -19.94 -10.29
CA PRO A 372 -1.17 -20.09 -8.98
C PRO A 372 -0.86 -18.73 -8.38
N MET A 373 -1.15 -18.59 -7.10
CA MET A 373 -0.80 -17.42 -6.31
C MET A 373 -0.14 -17.88 -5.02
N GLY A 374 0.78 -17.06 -4.54
CA GLY A 374 1.43 -17.23 -3.27
C GLY A 374 0.71 -16.48 -2.16
N TYR A 375 1.50 -16.07 -1.17
CA TYR A 375 1.08 -15.24 -0.04
C TYR A 375 0.73 -13.83 -0.50
N THR A 376 -0.40 -13.30 0.01
CA THR A 376 -0.96 -11.97 -0.28
C THR A 376 -0.15 -10.83 0.35
N THR A 377 1.14 -10.78 0.03
CA THR A 377 2.11 -9.83 0.61
C THR A 377 2.02 -8.46 -0.03
N GLY A 378 1.60 -8.37 -1.31
CA GLY A 378 1.52 -7.13 -2.07
C GLY A 378 0.22 -6.37 -1.81
N ILE A 379 0.28 -5.06 -1.63
CA ILE A 379 -0.91 -4.22 -1.40
C ILE A 379 -1.57 -3.91 -2.76
N PRO A 380 -2.87 -4.17 -2.96
CA PRO A 380 -3.53 -3.94 -4.23
C PRO A 380 -3.67 -2.45 -4.57
N THR A 381 -3.76 -2.16 -5.87
CA THR A 381 -4.12 -0.84 -6.40
C THR A 381 -5.40 -0.93 -7.24
N MET A 382 -6.05 0.21 -7.44
CA MET A 382 -7.28 0.32 -8.21
C MET A 382 -7.05 1.16 -9.46
N VAL A 383 -7.66 0.75 -10.58
CA VAL A 383 -7.61 1.43 -11.88
C VAL A 383 -9.01 1.90 -12.25
N PRO A 384 -9.30 3.21 -12.13
CA PRO A 384 -10.52 3.80 -12.66
C PRO A 384 -10.41 4.09 -14.15
N MET A 385 -11.46 3.76 -14.91
CA MET A 385 -11.62 4.08 -16.32
C MET A 385 -13.04 4.59 -16.55
N ASN A 386 -13.23 5.88 -16.81
CA ASN A 386 -14.55 6.42 -17.16
C ASN A 386 -14.70 6.57 -18.67
N THR A 387 -15.91 6.43 -19.21
CA THR A 387 -16.19 6.57 -20.65
C THR A 387 -16.67 7.99 -21.01
N VAL A 388 -17.23 8.74 -20.06
CA VAL A 388 -17.81 10.07 -20.29
C VAL A 388 -17.48 11.00 -19.12
N ALA A 389 -16.98 12.21 -19.41
CA ALA A 389 -16.81 13.26 -18.40
C ALA A 389 -18.18 13.57 -17.74
N PRO A 390 -18.29 13.55 -16.40
CA PRO A 390 -19.53 13.88 -15.72
C PRO A 390 -19.88 15.35 -15.98
N THR A 391 -20.84 15.61 -16.87
CA THR A 391 -21.33 16.97 -17.18
C THR A 391 -22.83 17.10 -16.88
N THR A 392 -23.26 18.33 -16.63
CA THR A 392 -24.61 18.71 -16.17
C THR A 392 -25.73 18.47 -17.18
N ASP A 393 -25.40 18.15 -18.43
CA ASP A 393 -26.38 18.00 -19.51
C ASP A 393 -26.76 16.53 -19.76
N THR A 394 -26.12 15.60 -19.05
CA THR A 394 -26.58 14.20 -18.90
C THR A 394 -27.59 14.12 -17.74
N PRO A 395 -28.64 13.27 -17.82
CA PRO A 395 -29.66 13.16 -16.77
C PRO A 395 -29.04 12.97 -15.38
N PRO A 396 -29.73 13.32 -14.28
CA PRO A 396 -29.21 13.32 -12.90
C PRO A 396 -28.71 11.95 -12.39
N ASN A 397 -28.83 10.90 -13.21
CA ASN A 397 -28.18 9.61 -13.07
C ASN A 397 -27.47 9.29 -14.41
N PRO A 398 -26.22 9.71 -14.66
CA PRO A 398 -25.44 9.03 -15.69
C PRO A 398 -25.36 7.57 -15.21
N PRO A 399 -25.80 6.58 -16.01
CA PRO A 399 -25.90 5.22 -15.53
C PRO A 399 -24.52 4.74 -15.05
N VAL A 400 -24.50 3.93 -13.98
CA VAL A 400 -23.29 3.37 -13.34
C VAL A 400 -22.37 2.67 -14.35
N ASN A 401 -22.93 2.29 -15.51
CA ASN A 401 -22.26 1.64 -16.64
C ASN A 401 -21.29 2.54 -17.43
N ASN A 402 -21.12 3.81 -17.10
CA ASN A 402 -20.14 4.66 -17.78
C ASN A 402 -18.74 4.59 -17.14
N SER A 403 -18.56 4.05 -15.93
CA SER A 403 -17.25 3.86 -15.31
C SER A 403 -16.95 2.39 -15.04
N SER A 404 -15.75 1.94 -15.41
CA SER A 404 -15.21 0.63 -15.09
C SER A 404 -14.04 0.79 -14.12
N TRP A 405 -14.08 0.00 -13.06
CA TRP A 405 -13.09 0.02 -12.00
C TRP A 405 -12.48 -1.37 -11.92
N TYR A 406 -11.16 -1.43 -11.85
CA TYR A 406 -10.42 -2.68 -11.80
C TYR A 406 -9.50 -2.71 -10.60
N LEU A 407 -9.43 -3.85 -9.92
CA LEU A 407 -8.47 -4.10 -8.85
C LEU A 407 -7.28 -4.87 -9.42
N ILE A 408 -6.07 -4.46 -9.05
CA ILE A 408 -4.81 -5.06 -9.49
C ILE A 408 -3.99 -5.49 -8.28
N PHE A 409 -3.49 -6.72 -8.33
CA PHE A 409 -2.62 -7.30 -7.30
C PHE A 409 -1.53 -8.18 -7.90
N GLY A 410 -0.44 -8.34 -7.15
CA GLY A 410 0.67 -9.22 -7.49
C GLY A 410 0.48 -10.64 -6.97
N ASN A 411 1.15 -11.61 -7.58
CA ASN A 411 1.08 -13.02 -7.21
C ASN A 411 1.72 -13.37 -5.86
N GLY A 412 2.59 -12.52 -5.31
CA GLY A 412 3.30 -12.76 -4.06
C GLY A 412 4.24 -13.97 -4.04
N PRO A 413 5.06 -14.13 -2.99
CA PRO A 413 5.95 -15.28 -2.82
C PRO A 413 5.15 -16.55 -2.50
N ASN A 414 5.62 -17.72 -2.91
CA ASN A 414 4.94 -18.99 -2.62
C ASN A 414 5.61 -19.81 -1.49
N ASP A 415 6.54 -19.19 -0.74
CA ASP A 415 7.04 -19.71 0.52
C ASP A 415 7.11 -18.63 1.63
N LEU A 416 7.26 -19.08 2.88
CA LEU A 416 7.34 -18.21 4.07
C LEU A 416 8.68 -17.46 4.20
N LYS A 417 9.62 -17.72 3.31
CA LYS A 417 10.92 -17.05 3.25
C LYS A 417 10.93 -15.92 2.21
N GLY A 418 9.80 -15.70 1.53
CA GLY A 418 9.70 -14.71 0.46
C GLY A 418 10.39 -15.14 -0.82
N ASN A 419 10.56 -16.43 -1.09
CA ASN A 419 10.93 -16.95 -2.41
C ASN A 419 9.69 -17.23 -3.25
N SER A 420 9.88 -17.30 -4.57
CA SER A 420 8.84 -17.74 -5.50
C SER A 420 9.43 -18.65 -6.56
N THR A 421 8.78 -19.79 -6.78
CA THR A 421 9.04 -20.64 -7.96
C THR A 421 8.10 -20.34 -9.13
N LEU A 422 7.20 -19.37 -8.97
CA LEU A 422 6.27 -18.91 -9.99
C LEU A 422 6.92 -17.81 -10.84
N LYS A 423 6.35 -17.52 -12.02
CA LYS A 423 6.71 -16.31 -12.76
C LYS A 423 6.05 -15.09 -12.11
N PRO A 424 6.71 -13.91 -12.07
CA PRO A 424 6.06 -12.67 -11.71
C PRO A 424 4.77 -12.50 -12.52
N THR A 425 3.64 -12.34 -11.84
CA THR A 425 2.31 -12.36 -12.46
C THR A 425 1.46 -11.27 -11.84
N VAL A 426 0.78 -10.51 -12.69
CA VAL A 426 -0.18 -9.48 -12.30
C VAL A 426 -1.61 -10.01 -12.50
N PHE A 427 -2.46 -9.79 -11.52
CA PHE A 427 -3.87 -10.17 -11.57
C PHE A 427 -4.71 -8.91 -11.76
N VAL A 428 -5.73 -9.01 -12.63
CA VAL A 428 -6.67 -7.92 -12.93
C VAL A 428 -8.10 -8.41 -12.72
N MET A 429 -8.86 -7.68 -11.92
CA MET A 429 -10.24 -8.01 -11.56
C MET A 429 -11.19 -6.82 -11.79
N PRO A 430 -12.26 -6.97 -12.58
CA PRO A 430 -13.34 -5.98 -12.65
C PRO A 430 -14.08 -5.89 -11.31
N MET A 431 -14.20 -4.70 -10.73
CA MET A 431 -14.85 -4.52 -9.42
C MET A 431 -16.38 -4.58 -9.49
N ASN A 432 -16.99 -4.46 -10.67
CA ASN A 432 -18.44 -4.67 -10.83
C ASN A 432 -18.87 -6.13 -10.56
N TRP A 433 -17.93 -7.07 -10.52
CA TRP A 433 -18.12 -8.45 -10.07
C TRP A 433 -18.48 -8.55 -8.60
N LEU A 434 -18.24 -7.50 -7.82
CA LEU A 434 -18.53 -7.47 -6.39
C LEU A 434 -19.98 -7.11 -6.06
N THR A 435 -20.73 -6.57 -7.03
CA THR A 435 -22.06 -5.99 -6.80
C THR A 435 -23.12 -6.64 -7.69
N SER A 436 -23.28 -6.15 -8.92
CA SER A 436 -24.43 -6.49 -9.80
C SER A 436 -24.35 -7.88 -10.42
N SER A 437 -23.19 -8.54 -10.38
CA SER A 437 -23.01 -9.91 -10.89
C SER A 437 -21.92 -10.59 -10.06
N PRO A 438 -22.25 -11.09 -8.85
CA PRO A 438 -21.30 -11.80 -8.00
C PRO A 438 -20.61 -12.92 -8.78
N HIS A 439 -19.28 -12.85 -8.84
CA HIS A 439 -18.42 -13.87 -9.45
C HIS A 439 -17.50 -14.47 -8.39
N GLU A 440 -17.07 -15.71 -8.63
CA GLU A 440 -15.99 -16.27 -7.83
C GLU A 440 -14.73 -15.43 -7.97
N LEU A 441 -14.04 -15.17 -6.87
CA LEU A 441 -12.74 -14.50 -6.90
C LEU A 441 -11.64 -15.52 -7.21
N ARG A 442 -11.72 -16.12 -8.40
CA ARG A 442 -10.74 -17.02 -9.00
C ARG A 442 -10.30 -16.49 -10.35
N PHE A 443 -9.01 -16.64 -10.65
CA PHE A 443 -8.41 -16.03 -11.83
C PHE A 443 -7.81 -17.09 -12.74
N PRO A 444 -8.31 -17.25 -13.97
CA PRO A 444 -7.67 -18.10 -14.95
C PRO A 444 -6.31 -17.51 -15.37
N ALA A 445 -5.36 -18.40 -15.65
CA ALA A 445 -4.05 -18.01 -16.16
C ALA A 445 -4.11 -17.70 -17.67
N TYR A 446 -3.64 -16.52 -18.06
CA TYR A 446 -3.51 -16.10 -19.45
C TYR A 446 -2.05 -15.82 -19.82
N THR A 447 -1.72 -16.03 -21.09
CA THR A 447 -0.42 -15.64 -21.65
C THR A 447 -0.59 -14.31 -22.38
N LEU A 448 0.34 -13.37 -22.18
CA LEU A 448 0.36 -12.12 -22.95
C LEU A 448 0.44 -12.39 -24.46
N THR A 449 -0.22 -11.54 -25.26
CA THR A 449 -0.18 -11.69 -26.73
C THR A 449 1.23 -11.44 -27.28
N ALA A 450 1.66 -12.30 -28.22
CA ALA A 450 3.03 -12.28 -28.76
C ALA A 450 3.36 -11.01 -29.56
N GLU A 451 2.35 -10.35 -30.15
CA GLU A 451 2.57 -9.24 -31.08
C GLU A 451 2.69 -7.87 -30.37
N ASN A 452 2.25 -7.74 -29.10
CA ASN A 452 2.19 -6.43 -28.43
C ASN A 452 2.15 -6.47 -26.88
N GLN A 453 2.41 -7.61 -26.24
CA GLN A 453 2.38 -7.75 -24.77
C GLN A 453 1.08 -7.24 -24.12
N ARG A 454 -0.06 -7.41 -24.81
CA ARG A 454 -1.39 -7.01 -24.30
C ARG A 454 -1.93 -8.01 -23.29
N LEU A 455 -2.71 -7.56 -22.32
CA LEU A 455 -3.41 -8.40 -21.32
C LEU A 455 -4.64 -9.14 -21.90
N GLY A 456 -4.55 -9.66 -23.13
CA GLY A 456 -5.60 -10.47 -23.75
C GLY A 456 -5.17 -11.95 -23.83
N ASP A 457 -6.15 -12.86 -23.86
CA ASP A 457 -5.90 -14.24 -24.29
C ASP A 457 -5.50 -14.28 -25.79
N VAL A 458 -5.19 -15.46 -26.34
CA VAL A 458 -4.79 -15.61 -27.75
C VAL A 458 -5.83 -15.06 -28.76
N ASN A 459 -7.08 -14.85 -28.32
CA ASN A 459 -8.17 -14.27 -29.11
C ASN A 459 -8.41 -12.79 -28.79
N GLY A 460 -7.81 -12.24 -27.74
CA GLY A 460 -7.91 -10.83 -27.34
C GLY A 460 -9.22 -10.45 -26.65
N GLU A 461 -9.92 -11.40 -26.02
CA GLU A 461 -11.33 -11.19 -25.61
C GLU A 461 -11.56 -11.03 -24.09
N LYS A 462 -10.54 -11.20 -23.24
CA LYS A 462 -10.72 -11.22 -21.77
C LYS A 462 -10.23 -9.94 -21.10
N ASP A 463 -11.12 -9.33 -20.31
CA ASP A 463 -10.90 -8.08 -19.57
C ASP A 463 -10.55 -8.32 -18.08
N TYR A 464 -10.06 -9.51 -17.75
CA TYR A 464 -9.68 -9.94 -16.39
C TYR A 464 -8.74 -11.14 -16.47
N GLY A 465 -8.13 -11.52 -15.33
CA GLY A 465 -7.35 -12.76 -15.19
C GLY A 465 -5.94 -12.52 -14.66
N ALA A 466 -5.11 -13.56 -14.72
CA ALA A 466 -3.72 -13.51 -14.29
C ALA A 466 -2.77 -13.52 -15.49
N PHE A 467 -1.85 -12.56 -15.54
CA PHE A 467 -0.97 -12.32 -16.66
C PHE A 467 0.49 -12.36 -16.22
N SER A 468 1.23 -13.37 -16.66
CA SER A 468 2.66 -13.46 -16.36
C SER A 468 3.45 -12.41 -17.11
N LEU A 469 4.35 -11.72 -16.41
CA LEU A 469 5.23 -10.70 -16.97
C LEU A 469 6.20 -11.33 -17.99
N PRO A 470 6.51 -10.61 -19.08
CA PRO A 470 7.37 -11.13 -20.14
C PRO A 470 8.83 -11.24 -19.66
N ALA A 471 9.55 -12.28 -20.08
CA ALA A 471 10.97 -12.39 -19.80
C ALA A 471 11.77 -11.29 -20.54
N THR A 472 12.80 -10.76 -19.89
CA THR A 472 13.62 -9.67 -20.44
C THR A 472 14.79 -10.21 -21.26
N ALA A 473 15.28 -9.42 -22.22
CA ALA A 473 16.41 -9.82 -23.09
C ALA A 473 17.71 -10.07 -22.30
N LEU A 474 17.82 -9.48 -21.10
CA LEU A 474 18.93 -9.68 -20.16
C LEU A 474 18.82 -10.99 -19.37
N CYS A 475 17.69 -11.72 -19.47
CA CYS A 475 17.45 -12.98 -18.78
C CYS A 475 17.00 -14.10 -19.75
N THR A 476 17.97 -14.73 -20.41
CA THR A 476 17.71 -15.83 -21.36
C THR A 476 17.22 -17.14 -20.72
N ASN A 477 17.44 -17.32 -19.41
CA ASN A 477 17.03 -18.53 -18.69
C ASN A 477 15.70 -18.40 -17.92
N GLY A 478 15.05 -17.22 -17.99
CA GLY A 478 13.88 -16.89 -17.18
C GLY A 478 14.21 -16.75 -15.69
N ARG A 479 13.54 -15.80 -15.04
CA ARG A 479 13.56 -15.63 -13.58
C ARG A 479 12.17 -15.99 -13.03
N ASN A 480 12.18 -16.63 -11.87
CA ASN A 480 10.99 -16.84 -11.07
C ASN A 480 10.95 -15.78 -9.97
N GLY A 481 9.76 -15.38 -9.58
CA GLY A 481 9.58 -14.26 -8.70
C GLY A 481 8.12 -13.93 -8.47
N PHE A 482 7.92 -12.71 -7.99
CA PHE A 482 6.62 -12.14 -7.76
C PHE A 482 6.63 -10.63 -7.95
N VAL A 483 5.43 -10.09 -8.14
CA VAL A 483 5.19 -8.65 -8.28
C VAL A 483 5.01 -8.03 -6.89
N SER A 484 5.68 -6.89 -6.65
CA SER A 484 5.54 -6.09 -5.43
C SER A 484 4.37 -5.11 -5.52
N ASP A 485 4.23 -4.21 -4.54
CA ASP A 485 3.09 -3.28 -4.43
C ASP A 485 2.94 -2.41 -5.71
N PRO A 486 1.89 -2.61 -6.53
CA PRO A 486 1.62 -1.77 -7.68
C PRO A 486 1.08 -0.40 -7.26
N ILE A 487 1.31 0.63 -8.09
CA ILE A 487 0.66 1.94 -7.96
C ILE A 487 0.00 2.35 -9.25
N THR A 488 -1.24 2.86 -9.16
CA THR A 488 -1.96 3.44 -10.29
C THR A 488 -1.70 4.94 -10.37
N VAL A 489 -1.51 5.45 -11.59
CA VAL A 489 -1.24 6.86 -11.82
C VAL A 489 -2.11 7.40 -12.95
N ASP A 490 -2.77 8.52 -12.66
CA ASP A 490 -3.38 9.42 -13.62
C ASP A 490 -2.57 10.74 -13.60
N TYR A 491 -1.80 10.97 -14.65
CA TYR A 491 -0.94 12.14 -14.77
C TYR A 491 -1.69 13.39 -15.23
N GLU A 492 -2.89 13.25 -15.80
CA GLU A 492 -3.58 14.34 -16.49
C GLU A 492 -4.61 15.02 -15.63
N LEU A 493 -5.18 14.26 -14.69
CA LEU A 493 -6.24 14.73 -13.79
C LEU A 493 -7.42 15.32 -14.56
N LEU A 494 -7.78 14.70 -15.70
CA LEU A 494 -8.91 15.12 -16.54
C LEU A 494 -10.24 14.62 -15.97
N ALA A 495 -11.34 15.27 -16.31
CA ALA A 495 -12.66 14.98 -15.72
C ALA A 495 -13.18 13.56 -15.94
N ASP A 496 -12.61 12.79 -16.87
CA ASP A 496 -12.88 11.38 -17.09
C ASP A 496 -12.04 10.43 -16.22
N TYR A 497 -11.12 10.95 -15.39
CA TYR A 497 -10.38 10.23 -14.35
C TYR A 497 -9.85 8.85 -14.76
N LYS A 498 -9.34 8.76 -15.99
CA LYS A 498 -8.75 7.54 -16.55
C LYS A 498 -7.32 7.40 -16.07
N ALA A 499 -7.01 6.29 -15.42
CA ALA A 499 -5.62 5.98 -15.14
C ALA A 499 -4.84 5.82 -16.45
N ASN A 500 -3.58 6.26 -16.44
CA ASN A 500 -2.69 6.16 -17.60
C ASN A 500 -1.75 4.97 -17.51
N VAL A 501 -1.28 4.65 -16.30
CA VAL A 501 -0.26 3.64 -16.09
C VAL A 501 -0.33 3.06 -14.68
N VAL A 502 0.05 1.78 -14.57
CA VAL A 502 0.33 1.12 -13.30
C VAL A 502 1.80 0.72 -13.25
N TYR A 503 2.56 1.23 -12.28
CA TYR A 503 3.94 0.82 -12.05
C TYR A 503 4.00 -0.31 -11.02
N MET A 504 4.87 -1.29 -11.26
CA MET A 504 5.02 -2.44 -10.38
C MET A 504 6.45 -2.97 -10.42
N GLY A 505 7.05 -3.19 -9.24
CA GLY A 505 8.36 -3.81 -9.12
C GLY A 505 8.27 -5.34 -9.08
N THR A 506 9.42 -6.00 -9.13
CA THR A 506 9.52 -7.45 -8.96
C THR A 506 10.61 -7.86 -7.98
N VAL A 507 10.45 -9.05 -7.42
CA VAL A 507 11.44 -9.75 -6.61
C VAL A 507 11.68 -11.11 -7.23
N GLU A 508 12.90 -11.32 -7.73
CA GLU A 508 13.20 -12.41 -8.66
C GLU A 508 14.50 -13.17 -8.35
N GLN A 509 14.54 -14.43 -8.75
CA GLN A 509 15.72 -15.30 -8.75
C GLN A 509 15.70 -16.24 -9.96
N THR A 510 16.89 -16.66 -10.40
CA THR A 510 17.01 -17.76 -11.38
C THR A 510 16.68 -19.12 -10.77
N ALA A 511 16.98 -19.31 -9.50
CA ALA A 511 16.61 -20.45 -8.68
C ALA A 511 16.68 -20.05 -7.20
N VAL A 512 15.91 -20.72 -6.33
CA VAL A 512 15.95 -20.45 -4.88
C VAL A 512 17.39 -20.54 -4.36
N GLY A 513 17.83 -19.48 -3.68
CA GLY A 513 19.21 -19.34 -3.17
C GLY A 513 20.20 -18.69 -4.14
N SER A 514 19.78 -18.33 -5.36
CA SER A 514 20.57 -17.49 -6.27
C SER A 514 20.51 -16.01 -5.84
N PRO A 515 21.39 -15.14 -6.38
CA PRO A 515 21.27 -13.69 -6.15
C PRO A 515 19.88 -13.17 -6.49
N TRP A 516 19.44 -12.15 -5.75
CA TRP A 516 18.17 -11.48 -5.99
C TRP A 516 18.27 -10.46 -7.11
N TYR A 517 17.25 -10.45 -7.96
CA TYR A 517 17.06 -9.50 -9.05
C TYR A 517 15.71 -8.80 -8.86
N GLY A 518 15.49 -7.75 -9.64
CA GLY A 518 14.21 -7.05 -9.69
C GLY A 518 14.20 -6.04 -10.82
N GLU A 519 13.00 -5.86 -11.34
CA GLU A 519 12.68 -5.13 -12.54
C GLU A 519 11.47 -4.23 -12.23
N MET A 520 11.49 -3.01 -12.78
CA MET A 520 10.33 -2.12 -12.72
C MET A 520 9.56 -2.24 -14.03
N TYR A 521 8.30 -2.64 -13.93
CA TYR A 521 7.36 -2.74 -15.04
C TYR A 521 6.37 -1.59 -15.02
N ARG A 522 5.84 -1.27 -16.20
CA ARG A 522 4.71 -0.38 -16.39
C ARG A 522 3.62 -1.09 -17.20
N LEU A 523 2.39 -1.06 -16.70
CA LEU A 523 1.19 -1.47 -17.41
C LEU A 523 0.49 -0.20 -17.88
N VAL A 524 0.63 0.10 -19.17
CA VAL A 524 0.07 1.31 -19.77
C VAL A 524 -1.37 1.03 -20.15
N THR A 525 -2.28 1.85 -19.60
CA THR A 525 -3.73 1.73 -19.72
C THR A 525 -4.33 2.79 -20.66
N GLU A 526 -3.49 3.61 -21.30
CA GLU A 526 -3.90 4.61 -22.29
C GLU A 526 -3.10 4.55 -23.61
N GLU A 527 -3.68 5.10 -24.68
CA GLU A 527 -2.97 5.51 -25.90
C GLU A 527 -3.11 7.03 -26.03
N ARG A 528 -2.16 7.75 -25.42
CA ARG A 528 -2.23 9.21 -25.22
C ARG A 528 -2.10 10.02 -26.52
N SER A 529 -2.84 11.12 -26.66
CA SER A 529 -2.69 12.09 -27.75
C SER A 529 -2.79 13.54 -27.26
N TYR A 530 -1.74 14.34 -27.42
CA TYR A 530 -1.64 15.76 -27.02
C TYR A 530 -1.47 16.71 -28.21
N PRO A 531 -2.51 17.05 -28.98
CA PRO A 531 -2.41 18.12 -29.97
C PRO A 531 -2.38 19.51 -29.30
N VAL A 532 -1.59 20.44 -29.85
CA VAL A 532 -1.62 21.88 -29.50
C VAL A 532 -2.73 22.62 -30.27
N PRO A 533 -3.18 23.82 -29.83
CA PRO A 533 -4.00 24.13 -28.66
C PRO A 533 -5.52 24.20 -28.97
N SER A 534 -5.97 23.68 -30.11
CA SER A 534 -7.41 23.64 -30.44
C SER A 534 -7.78 22.31 -31.04
N MET A 535 -8.13 21.34 -30.20
CA MET A 535 -9.11 20.28 -30.47
C MET A 535 -9.13 19.32 -29.29
N ASN A 536 -10.33 19.04 -28.79
CA ASN A 536 -10.62 18.20 -27.62
C ASN A 536 -9.80 16.90 -27.66
N ILE A 537 -8.99 16.68 -26.63
CA ILE A 537 -8.37 15.39 -26.35
C ILE A 537 -9.52 14.40 -26.15
N THR A 538 -9.64 13.41 -27.04
CA THR A 538 -10.58 12.30 -26.87
C THR A 538 -9.73 11.08 -26.57
N GLN A 539 -9.54 10.75 -25.30
CA GLN A 539 -8.98 9.46 -24.93
C GLN A 539 -10.02 8.38 -25.20
N ASN A 540 -9.68 7.40 -26.03
CA ASN A 540 -10.49 6.21 -26.18
C ASN A 540 -10.46 5.41 -24.89
N PHE A 541 -11.63 4.95 -24.44
CA PHE A 541 -11.75 4.05 -23.30
C PHE A 541 -11.07 2.71 -23.64
N LEU A 542 -10.01 2.36 -22.91
CA LEU A 542 -9.35 1.06 -23.03
C LEU A 542 -9.82 0.13 -21.91
N THR A 543 -10.10 -1.12 -22.25
CA THR A 543 -10.33 -2.19 -21.27
C THR A 543 -9.04 -3.00 -21.09
N PRO A 544 -8.93 -3.86 -20.05
CA PRO A 544 -7.71 -4.61 -19.79
C PRO A 544 -7.13 -5.34 -20.99
N LYS A 545 -7.96 -5.91 -21.88
CA LYS A 545 -7.49 -6.57 -23.11
C LYS A 545 -6.62 -5.68 -24.03
N ASP A 546 -6.79 -4.36 -23.95
CA ASP A 546 -6.06 -3.38 -24.75
C ASP A 546 -4.85 -2.79 -24.01
N TRP A 547 -4.76 -2.99 -22.69
CA TRP A 547 -3.63 -2.55 -21.89
C TRP A 547 -2.38 -3.36 -22.21
N LYS A 548 -1.23 -2.71 -22.09
CA LYS A 548 0.06 -3.27 -22.50
C LYS A 548 1.07 -3.18 -21.35
N VAL A 549 1.75 -4.28 -21.08
CA VAL A 549 2.82 -4.33 -20.09
C VAL A 549 4.16 -4.19 -20.79
N ASN A 550 5.07 -3.40 -20.23
CA ASN A 550 6.45 -3.32 -20.69
C ASN A 550 7.43 -3.11 -19.52
N LEU A 551 8.67 -3.51 -19.73
CA LEU A 551 9.77 -3.19 -18.83
C LEU A 551 10.06 -1.68 -18.89
N LEU A 552 10.17 -1.03 -17.72
CA LEU A 552 10.72 0.32 -17.60
C LEU A 552 12.23 0.25 -17.42
N ILE A 553 12.72 -0.58 -16.49
CA ILE A 553 14.16 -0.77 -16.22
C ILE A 553 14.43 -2.09 -15.47
N ASP A 554 15.52 -2.78 -15.81
CA ASP A 554 16.11 -3.85 -14.98
C ASP A 554 17.17 -3.25 -14.05
N VAL A 555 16.88 -3.20 -12.74
CA VAL A 555 17.80 -2.64 -11.74
C VAL A 555 18.68 -3.72 -11.09
N GLN A 556 18.46 -4.99 -11.42
CA GLN A 556 19.18 -6.17 -10.93
C GLN A 556 19.22 -6.28 -9.40
N ARG A 557 18.19 -5.74 -8.74
CA ARG A 557 18.00 -5.77 -7.29
C ARG A 557 16.51 -5.85 -6.97
N PRO A 558 16.10 -6.59 -5.94
CA PRO A 558 14.68 -6.81 -5.65
C PRO A 558 13.99 -5.49 -5.33
N ILE A 559 12.77 -5.29 -5.80
CA ILE A 559 11.95 -4.10 -5.50
C ILE A 559 10.73 -4.57 -4.72
N THR A 560 10.66 -4.24 -3.43
CA THR A 560 9.51 -4.58 -2.56
C THR A 560 8.60 -3.40 -2.28
N ALA A 561 9.15 -2.18 -2.22
CA ALA A 561 8.41 -0.97 -1.97
C ALA A 561 7.58 -0.53 -3.19
N ALA A 562 6.40 0.02 -2.94
CA ALA A 562 5.63 0.73 -3.95
C ALA A 562 6.43 1.94 -4.50
N ALA A 563 6.29 2.22 -5.79
CA ALA A 563 6.88 3.42 -6.38
C ALA A 563 6.13 4.69 -5.93
N ALA A 564 6.76 5.85 -6.03
CA ALA A 564 6.13 7.16 -5.96
C ALA A 564 6.29 7.86 -7.32
N VAL A 565 5.43 8.83 -7.61
CA VAL A 565 5.48 9.58 -8.88
C VAL A 565 5.48 11.08 -8.67
N GLY A 566 5.99 11.80 -9.66
CA GLY A 566 6.04 13.26 -9.69
C GLY A 566 5.94 13.83 -11.09
N TRP A 567 5.68 15.13 -11.16
CA TRP A 567 5.64 15.89 -12.41
C TRP A 567 6.34 17.22 -12.24
N ASP A 568 7.28 17.55 -13.14
CA ASP A 568 8.05 18.81 -13.09
C ASP A 568 7.55 19.88 -14.08
N ASN A 569 6.32 19.76 -14.56
CA ASN A 569 5.73 20.45 -15.72
C ASN A 569 6.25 20.00 -17.09
N THR A 570 7.35 19.24 -17.15
CA THR A 570 7.94 18.76 -18.39
C THR A 570 8.00 17.23 -18.44
N ASN A 571 8.49 16.58 -17.40
CA ASN A 571 8.74 15.16 -17.30
C ASN A 571 7.85 14.54 -16.22
N TYR A 572 7.43 13.31 -16.46
CA TYR A 572 6.88 12.45 -15.42
C TYR A 572 8.03 11.64 -14.80
N TRP A 573 8.02 11.56 -13.49
CA TRP A 573 9.07 10.94 -12.70
C TRP A 573 8.52 9.76 -11.93
N VAL A 574 9.32 8.69 -11.85
CA VAL A 574 9.04 7.47 -11.09
C VAL A 574 10.18 7.24 -10.11
N TYR A 575 9.83 7.16 -8.82
CA TYR A 575 10.77 7.04 -7.71
C TYR A 575 10.58 5.72 -7.00
N PHE A 576 11.65 4.97 -6.81
CA PHE A 576 11.60 3.70 -6.08
C PHE A 576 12.98 3.31 -5.57
N GLY A 577 13.01 2.53 -4.49
CA GLY A 577 14.23 1.96 -3.95
C GLY A 577 14.24 0.44 -4.03
N THR A 578 15.43 -0.14 -3.84
CA THR A 578 15.63 -1.58 -3.88
C THR A 578 15.87 -2.16 -2.48
N GLY A 579 15.49 -3.42 -2.36
CA GLY A 579 15.73 -4.29 -1.23
C GLY A 579 14.51 -5.10 -0.83
N ARG A 580 14.74 -6.02 0.11
CA ARG A 580 13.73 -6.94 0.67
C ARG A 580 14.03 -7.24 2.12
N PHE A 581 12.99 -7.53 2.89
CA PHE A 581 13.10 -7.96 4.29
C PHE A 581 11.86 -8.77 4.69
N PHE A 582 11.80 -10.02 4.26
CA PHE A 582 10.73 -10.97 4.55
C PHE A 582 11.14 -12.03 5.58
N ASN A 583 12.42 -12.38 5.64
CA ASN A 583 12.95 -13.42 6.51
C ASN A 583 14.29 -13.02 7.11
N SER A 584 14.36 -12.90 8.44
CA SER A 584 15.57 -12.44 9.12
C SER A 584 16.77 -13.36 8.94
N THR A 585 16.60 -14.67 8.72
CA THR A 585 17.72 -15.60 8.51
C THR A 585 18.38 -15.43 7.15
N ILE A 586 17.65 -14.93 6.15
CA ILE A 586 18.15 -14.73 4.78
C ILE A 586 18.51 -13.27 4.55
N ASP A 587 17.65 -12.35 4.99
CA ASP A 587 17.73 -10.95 4.60
C ASP A 587 18.63 -10.13 5.53
N THR A 588 18.77 -10.49 6.82
CA THR A 588 19.69 -9.82 7.76
C THR A 588 21.17 -9.96 7.34
N PRO A 589 21.68 -11.16 6.99
CA PRO A 589 23.07 -11.30 6.56
C PRO A 589 23.33 -10.81 5.13
N ASP A 590 22.29 -10.38 4.39
CA ASP A 590 22.45 -9.85 3.03
C ASP A 590 23.07 -8.44 3.05
N GLN A 591 24.31 -8.37 2.58
CA GLN A 591 25.09 -7.13 2.42
C GLN A 591 25.22 -6.75 0.93
N THR A 592 24.23 -7.05 0.10
CA THR A 592 24.23 -6.61 -1.30
C THR A 592 23.86 -5.13 -1.39
N GLN A 593 24.72 -4.35 -2.07
CA GLN A 593 24.48 -2.93 -2.36
C GLN A 593 23.11 -2.71 -3.01
N GLN A 594 22.26 -1.96 -2.32
CA GLN A 594 20.97 -1.47 -2.78
C GLN A 594 21.03 0.00 -3.24
N SER A 595 20.03 0.45 -3.97
CA SER A 595 19.99 1.80 -4.55
C SER A 595 18.58 2.38 -4.52
N TYR A 596 18.50 3.70 -4.64
CA TYR A 596 17.30 4.47 -4.91
C TYR A 596 17.38 5.11 -6.29
N PHE A 597 16.25 5.20 -6.98
CA PHE A 597 16.15 5.64 -8.37
C PHE A 597 15.14 6.78 -8.51
N GLY A 598 15.45 7.72 -9.39
CA GLY A 598 14.49 8.67 -9.95
C GLY A 598 14.55 8.59 -11.47
N ILE A 599 13.56 7.93 -12.07
CA ILE A 599 13.50 7.62 -13.50
C ILE A 599 12.55 8.60 -14.17
N LYS A 600 12.97 9.23 -15.27
CA LYS A 600 12.03 9.92 -16.14
C LYS A 600 11.31 8.90 -16.99
N GLU A 601 9.99 8.95 -16.99
CA GLU A 601 9.18 8.17 -17.90
C GLU A 601 9.53 8.54 -19.36
N PRO A 602 10.07 7.59 -20.15
CA PRO A 602 10.41 7.85 -21.54
C PRO A 602 9.19 8.30 -22.35
N MET A 603 9.26 9.51 -22.91
CA MET A 603 8.22 10.05 -23.78
C MET A 603 8.83 10.54 -25.08
N VAL A 604 8.17 10.26 -26.20
CA VAL A 604 8.61 10.67 -27.54
C VAL A 604 7.61 11.61 -28.22
N PRO A 605 8.09 12.61 -28.98
CA PRO A 605 7.23 13.42 -29.82
C PRO A 605 6.77 12.63 -31.05
N VAL A 606 5.51 12.81 -31.45
CA VAL A 606 4.93 12.27 -32.68
C VAL A 606 4.36 13.43 -33.50
N PHE A 607 4.86 13.58 -34.72
CA PHE A 607 4.49 14.68 -35.62
C PHE A 607 3.41 14.24 -36.61
N HIS A 608 2.39 15.08 -36.77
CA HIS A 608 1.25 14.81 -37.63
C HIS A 608 1.23 15.76 -38.82
N ALA A 609 1.34 15.21 -40.03
CA ALA A 609 1.21 16.01 -41.23
C ALA A 609 -0.26 16.43 -41.44
N GLN A 610 -0.53 17.74 -41.40
CA GLN A 610 -1.85 18.29 -41.71
C GLN A 610 -1.75 19.28 -42.88
N ALA A 611 -2.56 19.04 -43.92
CA ALA A 611 -2.58 19.91 -45.09
C ALA A 611 -3.02 21.33 -44.70
N GLY A 612 -2.17 22.32 -45.00
CA GLY A 612 -2.46 23.74 -44.77
C GLY A 612 -2.16 24.28 -43.37
N VAL A 613 -1.59 23.49 -42.46
CA VAL A 613 -1.14 23.93 -41.13
C VAL A 613 0.38 23.84 -41.06
N THR A 614 1.05 24.98 -40.90
CA THR A 614 2.51 25.05 -40.72
C THR A 614 2.88 25.91 -39.50
N PRO A 615 3.65 25.37 -38.54
CA PRO A 615 4.17 24.00 -38.53
C PRO A 615 3.06 22.96 -38.27
N ALA A 616 3.29 21.73 -38.71
CA ALA A 616 2.52 20.54 -38.32
C ALA A 616 2.34 20.51 -36.80
N TYR A 617 1.19 20.03 -36.30
CA TYR A 617 1.03 19.80 -34.86
C TYR A 617 1.73 18.51 -34.45
N CYS A 618 2.08 18.41 -33.17
CA CYS A 618 2.72 17.23 -32.62
C CYS A 618 2.23 16.92 -31.21
N GLU A 619 2.33 15.66 -30.83
CA GLU A 619 1.90 15.12 -29.54
C GLU A 619 3.04 14.40 -28.82
N ARG A 620 2.90 14.19 -27.50
CA ARG A 620 3.82 13.37 -26.70
C ARG A 620 3.15 12.06 -26.32
N LYS A 621 3.84 10.95 -26.57
CA LYS A 621 3.37 9.60 -26.22
C LYS A 621 4.36 8.91 -25.30
N PHE A 622 3.85 8.04 -24.41
CA PHE A 622 4.69 7.05 -23.73
C PHE A 622 5.50 6.30 -24.79
N SER A 623 6.81 6.24 -24.60
CA SER A 623 7.67 5.42 -25.43
C SER A 623 7.72 4.02 -24.85
N TRP A 624 7.90 3.00 -25.70
CA TRP A 624 8.14 1.63 -25.26
C TRP A 624 9.62 1.36 -24.95
N ALA A 625 10.44 2.42 -24.86
CA ALA A 625 11.85 2.27 -24.57
C ALA A 625 12.04 1.80 -23.12
N THR A 626 12.94 0.83 -22.96
CA THR A 626 13.46 0.39 -21.67
C THR A 626 14.63 1.29 -21.32
N VAL A 627 14.60 1.92 -20.15
CA VAL A 627 15.70 2.70 -19.62
C VAL A 627 16.87 1.79 -19.28
N GLU A 628 18.05 2.12 -19.80
CA GLU A 628 19.29 1.46 -19.42
C GLU A 628 19.87 2.10 -18.15
N LYS A 629 20.37 1.29 -17.20
CA LYS A 629 21.08 1.84 -16.03
C LYS A 629 22.37 2.55 -16.43
N THR A 630 23.07 2.04 -17.44
CA THR A 630 24.31 2.56 -18.02
C THR A 630 24.33 2.23 -19.53
N GLN A 631 24.73 3.17 -20.39
CA GLN A 631 24.81 2.91 -21.83
C GLN A 631 25.78 1.76 -22.16
N ALA A 632 25.35 0.82 -23.00
CA ALA A 632 26.10 -0.39 -23.33
C ALA A 632 27.41 -0.18 -24.12
N THR A 633 27.66 0.99 -24.74
CA THR A 633 28.68 1.10 -25.81
C THR A 633 29.52 2.38 -25.91
N ALA A 634 29.44 3.39 -25.04
CA ALA A 634 30.24 4.61 -25.22
C ALA A 634 30.93 5.11 -23.95
N THR A 635 32.18 5.55 -24.13
CA THR A 635 33.05 6.23 -23.16
C THR A 635 32.54 7.63 -22.76
N LEU A 636 31.35 8.02 -23.22
CA LEU A 636 30.62 9.23 -22.88
C LEU A 636 29.12 8.87 -22.88
N VAL A 637 28.42 9.25 -21.81
CA VAL A 637 26.95 9.20 -21.78
C VAL A 637 26.46 10.30 -22.70
N ASP A 638 25.83 9.98 -23.82
CA ASP A 638 25.09 11.00 -24.56
C ASP A 638 23.84 11.37 -23.75
N HIS A 639 23.97 12.39 -22.90
CA HIS A 639 22.89 12.86 -22.03
C HIS A 639 21.73 13.47 -22.80
N ASN A 640 21.85 13.69 -24.12
CA ASN A 640 20.75 14.16 -24.96
C ASN A 640 20.28 13.09 -25.95
N ALA A 641 20.65 11.83 -25.72
CA ALA A 641 20.14 10.71 -26.49
C ALA A 641 18.61 10.60 -26.38
N THR A 642 18.02 9.80 -27.28
CA THR A 642 16.59 9.50 -27.27
C THR A 642 16.13 9.06 -25.88
N PRO A 643 15.01 9.57 -25.34
CA PRO A 643 14.47 9.12 -24.06
C PRO A 643 14.35 7.59 -23.97
N GLY A 644 14.95 7.03 -22.92
CA GLY A 644 15.14 5.60 -22.68
C GLY A 644 16.54 5.06 -23.04
N GLN A 645 17.35 5.83 -23.78
CA GLN A 645 18.70 5.44 -24.20
C GLN A 645 19.80 6.31 -23.59
N ALA A 646 19.44 7.39 -22.87
CA ALA A 646 20.40 8.34 -22.31
C ALA A 646 21.06 7.84 -21.02
N GLY A 647 20.51 6.81 -20.39
CA GLY A 647 21.06 6.21 -19.18
C GLY A 647 20.88 7.05 -17.92
N LEU A 648 21.31 6.54 -16.76
CA LEU A 648 21.15 7.24 -15.48
C LEU A 648 22.45 7.85 -14.96
N VAL A 649 22.33 9.01 -14.29
CA VAL A 649 23.47 9.61 -13.56
C VAL A 649 23.62 8.98 -12.18
N ASN A 650 24.83 8.52 -11.85
CA ASN A 650 25.18 8.08 -10.50
C ASN A 650 25.47 9.29 -9.60
N VAL A 651 24.53 9.64 -8.72
CA VAL A 651 24.66 10.79 -7.82
C VAL A 651 25.09 10.40 -6.40
N SER A 652 25.57 9.16 -6.21
CA SER A 652 25.86 8.65 -4.86
C SER A 652 27.01 9.37 -4.16
N SER A 653 27.89 10.03 -4.92
CA SER A 653 29.02 10.82 -4.41
C SER A 653 28.80 12.33 -4.52
N SER A 654 27.58 12.76 -4.85
CA SER A 654 27.26 14.17 -4.98
C SER A 654 27.30 14.88 -3.62
N VAL A 655 27.92 16.05 -3.56
CA VAL A 655 27.95 16.94 -2.40
C VAL A 655 27.42 18.31 -2.82
N VAL A 656 26.46 18.82 -2.06
CA VAL A 656 25.87 20.17 -2.26
C VAL A 656 26.32 21.03 -1.09
N GLN A 657 26.97 22.16 -1.38
CA GLN A 657 27.45 23.08 -0.34
C GLN A 657 26.55 24.30 -0.23
N TYR A 658 26.11 24.59 0.99
CA TYR A 658 25.33 25.77 1.31
C TYR A 658 26.25 27.00 1.45
N ASN A 659 25.98 28.03 0.65
CA ASN A 659 26.62 29.33 0.77
C ASN A 659 25.59 30.40 1.15
N LYS A 660 25.71 30.95 2.36
CA LYS A 660 24.78 31.99 2.86
C LYS A 660 25.02 33.37 2.22
N THR A 661 26.19 33.57 1.61
CA THR A 661 26.71 34.88 1.19
C THR A 661 26.63 35.13 -0.31
N ILE A 662 26.51 34.08 -1.11
CA ILE A 662 26.44 34.14 -2.57
C ILE A 662 25.20 33.32 -2.99
N PRO A 663 24.40 33.79 -3.97
CA PRO A 663 23.24 33.03 -4.46
C PRO A 663 23.58 31.70 -5.15
N GLU A 664 24.84 31.48 -5.49
CA GLU A 664 25.34 30.30 -6.22
C GLU A 664 25.59 29.13 -5.25
N THR A 665 25.05 27.97 -5.60
CA THR A 665 25.21 26.73 -4.85
C THR A 665 26.30 25.90 -5.50
N THR A 666 27.31 25.46 -4.75
CA THR A 666 28.36 24.59 -5.31
C THR A 666 27.91 23.13 -5.24
N VAL A 667 27.99 22.43 -6.37
CA VAL A 667 27.67 20.99 -6.46
C VAL A 667 28.89 20.25 -7.00
N THR A 668 29.44 19.33 -6.21
CA THR A 668 30.51 18.44 -6.67
C THR A 668 29.97 17.02 -6.84
N CYS A 669 30.40 16.30 -7.87
CA CYS A 669 30.00 14.91 -8.09
C CYS A 669 31.14 14.09 -8.71
N PRO A 670 32.07 13.56 -7.90
CA PRO A 670 33.24 12.84 -8.41
C PRO A 670 32.89 11.57 -9.20
N GLY A 671 31.76 10.93 -8.89
CA GLY A 671 31.26 9.73 -9.57
C GLY A 671 30.32 9.99 -10.74
N CYS A 672 30.09 11.26 -11.11
CA CYS A 672 29.27 11.62 -12.27
C CYS A 672 30.05 11.48 -13.60
N PRO A 673 29.34 11.46 -14.75
CA PRO A 673 29.96 11.55 -16.08
C PRO A 673 30.94 12.72 -16.20
N SER A 674 32.03 12.53 -16.95
CA SER A 674 33.14 13.49 -17.04
C SER A 674 32.76 14.82 -17.70
N ASP A 675 31.80 14.81 -18.62
CA ASP A 675 31.22 15.99 -19.23
C ASP A 675 30.38 16.80 -18.23
N LEU A 676 29.55 16.15 -17.41
CA LEU A 676 28.86 16.81 -16.29
C LEU A 676 29.86 17.41 -15.29
N VAL A 677 30.90 16.67 -14.90
CA VAL A 677 31.94 17.20 -14.01
C VAL A 677 32.63 18.42 -14.61
N THR A 678 32.83 18.45 -15.93
CA THR A 678 33.41 19.62 -16.61
C THR A 678 32.47 20.82 -16.53
N LEU A 679 31.16 20.63 -16.74
CA LEU A 679 30.15 21.69 -16.65
C LEU A 679 30.03 22.26 -15.23
N LEU A 680 30.06 21.41 -14.20
CA LEU A 680 30.02 21.82 -12.79
C LEU A 680 31.26 22.60 -12.33
N ASN A 681 32.35 22.57 -13.09
CA ASN A 681 33.56 23.34 -12.79
C ASN A 681 33.63 24.66 -13.58
N ASP A 682 32.59 25.02 -14.34
CA ASP A 682 32.52 26.29 -15.05
C ASP A 682 32.06 27.43 -14.12
N PRO A 683 32.95 28.39 -13.78
CA PRO A 683 32.62 29.48 -12.87
C PRO A 683 31.57 30.47 -13.42
N ALA A 684 31.15 30.33 -14.68
CA ALA A 684 30.12 31.15 -15.29
C ALA A 684 28.68 30.59 -15.09
N THR A 685 28.53 29.46 -14.41
CA THR A 685 27.25 28.74 -14.31
C THR A 685 26.81 28.50 -12.87
N ASP A 686 25.50 28.35 -12.64
CA ASP A 686 24.96 27.88 -11.36
C ASP A 686 24.93 26.34 -11.37
N ASP A 687 25.80 25.71 -10.59
CA ASP A 687 25.99 24.24 -10.59
C ASP A 687 24.68 23.48 -10.35
N PHE A 688 23.80 24.02 -9.52
CA PHE A 688 22.51 23.40 -9.21
C PHE A 688 21.59 23.38 -10.44
N THR A 689 21.53 24.50 -11.17
CA THR A 689 20.83 24.60 -12.45
C THR A 689 21.46 23.71 -13.52
N VAL A 690 22.81 23.64 -13.58
CA VAL A 690 23.54 22.76 -14.49
C VAL A 690 23.18 21.30 -14.24
N MET A 691 23.28 20.83 -12.99
CA MET A 691 22.90 19.47 -12.60
C MET A 691 21.45 19.17 -12.95
N THR A 692 20.55 20.12 -12.65
CA THR A 692 19.11 19.96 -12.94
C THR A 692 18.85 19.85 -14.44
N ASN A 693 19.43 20.72 -15.27
CA ASN A 693 19.24 20.69 -16.72
C ASN A 693 19.89 19.44 -17.34
N TYR A 694 21.07 19.04 -16.87
CA TYR A 694 21.76 17.85 -17.38
C TYR A 694 20.91 16.58 -17.19
N ILE A 695 20.19 16.47 -16.08
CA ILE A 695 19.35 15.31 -15.76
C ILE A 695 17.93 15.49 -16.31
N ALA A 696 17.25 16.59 -15.97
CA ALA A 696 15.85 16.80 -16.32
C ALA A 696 15.65 17.24 -17.79
N GLY A 697 16.68 17.77 -18.43
CA GLY A 697 16.60 18.44 -19.73
C GLY A 697 15.96 19.83 -19.64
N THR A 698 15.89 20.51 -20.77
CA THR A 698 15.27 21.85 -20.86
C THR A 698 13.74 21.81 -20.94
N SER A 699 13.13 23.00 -21.00
CA SER A 699 11.69 23.16 -21.19
C SER A 699 11.25 22.80 -22.63
N TYR A 700 9.98 22.44 -22.77
CA TYR A 700 9.40 22.14 -24.08
C TYR A 700 9.20 23.39 -24.95
N THR A 701 9.56 23.27 -26.22
CA THR A 701 9.16 24.18 -27.30
C THR A 701 8.28 23.39 -28.28
N GLY A 702 6.95 23.51 -28.16
CA GLY A 702 6.03 22.57 -28.81
C GLY A 702 6.02 21.23 -28.06
N CYS A 703 6.29 20.12 -28.75
CA CYS A 703 6.39 18.78 -28.17
C CYS A 703 7.84 18.29 -27.98
N GLU A 704 8.85 19.08 -28.35
CA GLU A 704 10.27 18.74 -28.24
C GLU A 704 10.94 19.54 -27.12
N LYS A 705 11.96 18.98 -26.48
CA LYS A 705 12.82 19.72 -25.56
C LYS A 705 13.96 20.34 -26.35
N LYS A 706 14.01 21.67 -26.37
CA LYS A 706 15.01 22.42 -27.14
C LYS A 706 15.59 23.55 -26.31
N THR A 707 16.89 23.75 -26.42
CA THR A 707 17.55 24.95 -25.91
C THR A 707 17.02 26.20 -26.62
N ALA A 708 17.29 27.39 -26.07
CA ALA A 708 16.96 28.65 -26.73
C ALA A 708 17.58 28.79 -28.15
N GLY A 709 18.66 28.05 -28.44
CA GLY A 709 19.31 27.97 -29.75
C GLY A 709 18.71 26.93 -30.71
N GLY A 710 17.71 26.15 -30.27
CA GLY A 710 17.01 25.16 -31.09
C GLY A 710 17.60 23.75 -31.09
N THR A 711 18.66 23.49 -30.31
CA THR A 711 19.27 22.16 -30.15
C THR A 711 18.44 21.30 -29.20
N GLU A 712 18.25 20.02 -29.51
CA GLU A 712 17.56 19.07 -28.62
C GLU A 712 18.32 18.89 -27.30
N ASP A 713 17.58 18.90 -26.20
CA ASP A 713 18.13 18.78 -24.85
C ASP A 713 17.12 18.09 -23.92
N TYR A 714 17.08 16.76 -24.03
CA TYR A 714 16.19 15.93 -23.25
C TYR A 714 16.73 15.66 -21.83
N GLY A 715 18.04 15.84 -21.59
CA GLY A 715 18.73 15.38 -20.39
C GLY A 715 18.74 13.85 -20.27
N THR A 716 19.48 13.31 -19.28
CA THR A 716 19.62 11.85 -19.06
C THR A 716 18.29 11.16 -18.75
N ASP A 717 18.19 9.84 -18.66
CA ASP A 717 16.92 9.17 -18.30
C ASP A 717 16.55 9.30 -16.81
N GLY A 718 17.35 10.05 -16.05
CA GLY A 718 17.18 10.26 -14.62
C GLY A 718 18.47 10.03 -13.85
N TRP A 719 18.33 9.59 -12.60
CA TRP A 719 19.43 9.44 -11.64
C TRP A 719 19.25 8.19 -10.76
N TYR A 720 20.36 7.74 -10.17
CA TYR A 720 20.33 6.75 -9.10
C TYR A 720 21.36 7.05 -8.00
N ARG A 721 21.05 6.61 -6.79
CA ARG A 721 21.88 6.74 -5.59
C ARG A 721 22.02 5.40 -4.89
N ASN A 722 23.23 4.90 -4.74
CA ASN A 722 23.56 3.77 -3.88
C ASN A 722 23.46 4.18 -2.41
N PHE A 723 22.89 3.32 -1.57
CA PHE A 723 22.91 3.52 -0.12
C PHE A 723 24.30 3.23 0.44
N GLN A 724 24.82 4.07 1.32
CA GLN A 724 26.15 3.95 1.95
C GLN A 724 27.33 3.75 0.98
N VAL A 725 28.04 4.83 0.66
CA VAL A 725 29.19 4.79 -0.27
C VAL A 725 30.53 5.14 0.40
N GLN A 726 30.53 5.59 1.66
CA GLN A 726 31.70 6.24 2.28
C GLN A 726 32.02 5.76 3.70
N THR A 727 32.38 4.49 3.88
CA THR A 727 33.10 4.05 5.08
C THR A 727 34.27 3.14 4.73
N THR A 728 35.28 3.13 5.59
CA THR A 728 36.47 2.25 5.47
C THR A 728 36.13 0.76 5.59
N GLU A 729 34.94 0.45 6.12
CA GLU A 729 34.35 -0.90 6.22
C GLU A 729 32.87 -0.79 5.80
N PRO A 730 32.53 -0.97 4.51
CA PRO A 730 31.17 -0.73 4.04
C PRO A 730 30.23 -1.89 4.41
N ILE A 731 29.22 -1.61 5.23
CA ILE A 731 28.12 -2.53 5.51
C ILE A 731 26.97 -2.19 4.56
N PHE A 732 26.91 -2.85 3.41
CA PHE A 732 25.89 -2.58 2.39
C PHE A 732 24.55 -3.29 2.69
N ALA A 733 24.06 -3.21 3.93
CA ALA A 733 22.81 -3.86 4.36
C ALA A 733 21.58 -2.94 4.26
N GLU A 734 21.80 -1.65 4.03
CA GLU A 734 20.76 -0.62 3.95
C GLU A 734 19.85 -0.84 2.74
N ARG A 735 18.53 -0.77 2.94
CA ARG A 735 17.51 -1.07 1.93
C ARG A 735 16.26 -0.21 2.08
N ASN A 736 15.55 0.04 0.98
CA ASN A 736 14.26 0.72 1.01
C ASN A 736 13.12 -0.32 0.98
N LEU A 737 12.19 -0.21 1.92
CA LEU A 737 11.10 -1.16 2.13
C LEU A 737 9.71 -0.52 2.06
N GLY A 738 9.64 0.80 1.87
CA GLY A 738 8.40 1.54 1.78
C GLY A 738 8.43 2.68 0.78
N GLN A 739 7.23 3.13 0.42
CA GLN A 739 7.00 4.16 -0.57
C GLN A 739 7.60 5.51 -0.13
N ALA A 740 8.10 6.29 -1.09
CA ALA A 740 8.48 7.68 -0.86
C ALA A 740 7.28 8.62 -0.81
N THR A 741 7.49 9.81 -0.27
CA THR A 741 6.57 10.94 -0.38
C THR A 741 7.26 12.10 -1.10
N LEU A 742 6.52 12.83 -1.92
CA LEU A 742 7.01 13.96 -2.70
C LEU A 742 6.15 15.20 -2.40
N LEU A 743 6.79 16.30 -1.97
CA LEU A 743 6.11 17.58 -1.74
C LEU A 743 7.06 18.76 -2.00
N GLY A 744 6.61 19.76 -2.77
CA GLY A 744 7.35 21.03 -2.94
C GLY A 744 8.77 20.89 -3.51
N GLY A 745 9.05 19.81 -4.25
CA GLY A 745 10.37 19.47 -4.80
C GLY A 745 11.24 18.58 -3.90
N LEU A 746 10.81 18.31 -2.66
CA LEU A 746 11.48 17.42 -1.74
C LEU A 746 10.91 16.01 -1.85
N LEU A 747 11.78 15.05 -2.16
CA LEU A 747 11.51 13.62 -2.16
C LEU A 747 12.04 13.01 -0.86
N THR A 748 11.14 12.49 -0.02
CA THR A 748 11.48 11.87 1.26
C THR A 748 11.15 10.39 1.27
N PHE A 749 12.06 9.57 1.79
CA PHE A 749 11.85 8.13 2.01
C PHE A 749 12.70 7.64 3.16
N THR A 750 12.32 6.51 3.76
CA THR A 750 13.14 5.85 4.77
C THR A 750 13.81 4.61 4.22
N THR A 751 14.94 4.28 4.82
CA THR A 751 15.66 3.02 4.60
C THR A 751 15.86 2.33 5.95
N TYR A 752 16.12 1.03 5.89
CA TYR A 752 16.39 0.19 7.06
C TYR A 752 17.70 -0.57 6.83
N SER A 753 18.53 -0.67 7.86
CA SER A 753 19.76 -1.45 7.86
C SER A 753 19.69 -2.47 9.01
N PRO A 754 19.43 -3.76 8.72
CA PRO A 754 19.44 -4.81 9.73
C PRO A 754 20.82 -4.91 10.42
N MET A 755 20.86 -5.15 11.72
CA MET A 755 22.11 -5.44 12.44
C MET A 755 22.35 -6.94 12.58
N ASP A 756 23.63 -7.36 12.49
CA ASP A 756 24.07 -8.76 12.53
C ASP A 756 24.26 -9.31 13.96
N GLN A 757 23.62 -8.71 14.96
CA GLN A 757 23.75 -9.13 16.36
C GLN A 757 22.55 -10.01 16.74
N GLU A 758 22.76 -11.30 16.94
CA GLU A 758 21.69 -12.28 17.28
C GLU A 758 20.85 -11.89 18.52
N CYS A 759 21.43 -11.12 19.44
CA CYS A 759 20.77 -10.66 20.67
C CYS A 759 20.03 -9.32 20.53
N GLN A 760 20.26 -8.57 19.45
CA GLN A 760 19.58 -7.31 19.15
C GLN A 760 18.89 -7.47 17.79
N ARG A 761 17.63 -7.93 17.78
CA ARG A 761 16.81 -8.07 16.55
C ARG A 761 16.38 -6.72 15.97
N LEU A 762 17.14 -5.66 16.22
CA LEU A 762 16.85 -4.30 15.77
C LEU A 762 17.78 -3.97 14.60
N GLY A 763 17.36 -3.00 13.80
CA GLY A 763 18.17 -2.39 12.76
C GLY A 763 18.03 -0.88 12.85
N ASN A 764 18.92 -0.16 12.16
CA ASN A 764 18.87 1.31 12.13
C ASN A 764 18.01 1.78 10.96
N SER A 765 17.15 2.77 11.19
CA SER A 765 16.42 3.45 10.14
C SER A 765 17.04 4.80 9.80
N THR A 766 16.94 5.21 8.54
CA THR A 766 17.48 6.49 8.07
C THR A 766 16.43 7.19 7.21
N LEU A 767 16.21 8.48 7.41
CA LEU A 767 15.34 9.32 6.58
C LEU A 767 16.18 10.07 5.56
N TYR A 768 15.82 9.94 4.28
CA TYR A 768 16.38 10.69 3.17
C TYR A 768 15.49 11.87 2.81
N GLY A 769 16.11 12.96 2.37
CA GLY A 769 15.46 14.17 1.87
C GLY A 769 16.24 14.68 0.67
N LEU A 770 15.80 14.27 -0.53
CA LEU A 770 16.49 14.52 -1.78
C LEU A 770 15.73 15.53 -2.64
N TYR A 771 16.45 16.25 -3.50
CA TYR A 771 15.82 17.00 -4.58
C TYR A 771 15.35 16.04 -5.68
N TYR A 772 14.04 16.04 -5.95
CA TYR A 772 13.39 15.03 -6.78
C TYR A 772 13.96 14.90 -8.21
N GLN A 773 14.41 16.00 -8.84
CA GLN A 773 14.95 15.94 -10.21
C GLN A 773 16.39 15.43 -10.30
N THR A 774 17.16 15.46 -9.21
CA THR A 774 18.60 15.18 -9.27
C THR A 774 19.06 14.09 -8.32
N GLY A 775 18.29 13.74 -7.29
CA GLY A 775 18.70 12.78 -6.25
C GLY A 775 19.83 13.28 -5.33
N THR A 776 20.16 14.57 -5.42
CA THR A 776 21.13 15.25 -4.56
C THR A 776 20.43 15.91 -3.37
N ALA A 777 21.18 16.52 -2.45
CA ALA A 777 20.57 17.37 -1.42
C ALA A 777 19.89 18.60 -2.05
N TRP A 778 18.91 19.18 -1.38
CA TRP A 778 18.40 20.49 -1.80
C TRP A 778 19.47 21.58 -1.56
N ARG A 779 19.42 22.70 -2.30
CA ARG A 779 20.37 23.80 -2.15
C ARG A 779 20.33 24.50 -0.78
N THR A 780 19.26 24.29 -0.01
CA THR A 780 19.14 24.75 1.37
C THR A 780 18.82 23.59 2.31
N PRO A 781 19.27 23.64 3.57
CA PRO A 781 18.92 22.67 4.61
C PRO A 781 17.41 22.42 4.72
N VAL A 782 17.00 21.14 4.77
CA VAL A 782 15.59 20.72 4.92
C VAL A 782 15.29 20.03 6.26
N PHE A 783 16.33 19.63 7.01
CA PHE A 783 16.21 18.97 8.32
C PHE A 783 16.41 19.92 9.51
N GLY A 784 16.05 21.19 9.36
CA GLY A 784 16.22 22.19 10.43
C GLY A 784 17.68 22.32 10.89
N ASP A 785 17.90 22.35 12.21
CA ASP A 785 19.22 22.55 12.84
C ASP A 785 20.22 21.41 12.53
N SER A 786 19.74 20.23 12.15
CA SER A 786 20.57 19.08 11.73
C SER A 786 20.81 19.05 10.21
N GLY A 787 20.43 20.11 9.49
CA GLY A 787 20.44 20.14 8.03
C GLY A 787 21.77 20.52 7.37
N LEU A 788 22.85 20.69 8.14
CA LEU A 788 24.20 20.93 7.63
C LEU A 788 25.21 19.96 8.27
N TRP A 789 26.04 19.33 7.44
CA TRP A 789 27.21 18.58 7.84
C TRP A 789 28.47 19.46 7.83
N VAL A 790 29.63 18.85 8.08
CA VAL A 790 30.94 19.51 8.09
C VAL A 790 31.17 20.24 6.75
N ASN A 791 31.84 21.40 6.79
CA ASN A 791 32.13 22.25 5.62
C ASN A 791 30.87 22.80 4.90
N ASN A 792 29.78 23.03 5.63
CA ASN A 792 28.50 23.52 5.09
C ASN A 792 27.87 22.62 4.01
N GLU A 793 28.18 21.32 4.02
CA GLU A 793 27.50 20.36 3.17
C GLU A 793 26.03 20.24 3.61
N VAL A 794 25.09 20.32 2.67
CA VAL A 794 23.67 20.15 2.97
C VAL A 794 23.39 18.67 3.21
N ALA A 795 22.84 18.38 4.39
CA ALA A 795 22.47 17.02 4.74
C ALA A 795 21.35 16.52 3.82
N TYR A 796 21.59 15.40 3.13
CA TYR A 796 20.59 14.72 2.30
C TYR A 796 19.91 13.55 3.03
N LYS A 797 20.37 13.21 4.24
CA LYS A 797 19.79 12.19 5.10
C LYS A 797 20.05 12.47 6.59
N ILE A 798 19.23 11.88 7.45
CA ILE A 798 19.39 11.86 8.91
C ILE A 798 19.07 10.46 9.45
N ASP A 799 19.67 10.06 10.57
CA ASP A 799 19.37 8.79 11.22
C ASP A 799 18.11 8.92 12.11
N LEU A 800 17.24 7.90 12.03
CA LEU A 800 16.02 7.76 12.84
C LEU A 800 16.22 6.78 14.02
N ASP A 801 17.45 6.27 14.18
CA ASP A 801 17.84 5.32 15.21
C ASP A 801 17.18 3.92 15.04
N TYR A 802 17.25 3.10 16.10
CA TYR A 802 16.75 1.74 16.12
C TYR A 802 15.25 1.63 15.81
N GLY A 803 14.90 0.72 14.91
CA GLY A 803 13.52 0.40 14.56
C GLY A 803 13.35 0.27 13.05
N LEU A 804 12.28 -0.39 12.63
CA LEU A 804 11.92 -0.49 11.22
C LEU A 804 10.97 0.65 10.83
N ALA A 805 11.48 1.67 10.16
CA ALA A 805 10.68 2.75 9.57
C ALA A 805 10.48 2.50 8.07
N ILE A 806 9.21 2.43 7.64
CA ILE A 806 8.87 2.00 6.28
C ILE A 806 8.52 3.18 5.35
N THR A 807 7.50 3.96 5.68
CA THR A 807 7.00 5.05 4.83
C THR A 807 6.82 6.31 5.65
N PRO A 808 7.47 7.43 5.28
CA PRO A 808 7.19 8.72 5.90
C PRO A 808 5.76 9.17 5.57
N ASN A 809 5.11 9.83 6.53
CA ASN A 809 3.83 10.50 6.29
C ASN A 809 4.07 12.02 6.31
N LEU A 810 3.52 12.73 5.34
CA LEU A 810 3.54 14.19 5.34
C LEU A 810 2.24 14.72 5.91
N HIS A 811 2.35 15.60 6.91
CA HIS A 811 1.24 16.37 7.42
C HIS A 811 1.42 17.84 7.02
N VAL A 812 0.57 18.31 6.12
CA VAL A 812 0.48 19.74 5.80
C VAL A 812 -0.56 20.31 6.76
N GLY A 813 -0.09 21.02 7.80
CA GLY A 813 -0.98 21.69 8.75
C GLY A 813 -1.89 22.67 8.01
N GLY A 814 -3.20 22.55 8.25
CA GLY A 814 -4.24 23.46 7.76
C GLY A 814 -4.32 24.73 8.59
#